data_AF-Q1IUJ0-F1
#
_entry.id   AF-Q1IUJ0-F1
#
_cell.length_a   1.000
_cell.length_b   1.000
_cell.length_c   1.000
_cell.angle_alpha   90.00
_cell.angle_beta   90.00
_cell.angle_gamma   90.00
#
_symmetry.space_group_name_H-M   'P 1'
#
loop_
_entity.id
_entity.type
_entity.pdbx_description
1 polymer ?
#
loop_
_entity_poly.entity_id
_entity_poly.type
_entity_poly.pdbx_seq_one_letter_code
_entity_poly.pdbx_strand_id
1 'polypeptide(L)'
;MTEPAGGIHTKTTLVDITKCIGCRACQVACKHWNEGEGEATELEYNLGFQNPATLSAKTLTLITFHELPNEQAQGGLNYLFTMRRCLHCLEPACTSACPTTALARMADGPVGYDADKCIGCRYCVWACPWGVPTPEWDSLTPKIKKCTHCADREDQPVPLERNSVPLTADETDRYKKSITTPACVKACPADALTFGDRDSILQDAHARIAAHPDKYVDHIYGEKEAGGTTVVYLSSVPFEKIGFPDVGTKPYPGFSRTALHAVPPAVIAVGAMLGGVYSFMKRRTVALIAAAENNSALASKPKFAPLDAPLLTPFNWGLLALMAFGVISLITRFVLGLGGSTHLSNTYPWGLWIVFDLVWIAVAAGAFATAGIIYVFQRKDLYSLGRSAVLMGLLSYSFVTVTLIADLGLPWNSYQLALQSPEQSAMFEVSWCVGLYVTILLLEFLPVPFERWGLARAMAIWQKWSGAYVAGAVTLFVFLLSRNYVYAALAAVVFSALAWLFRAKDKKPEPIILAIAAVTLSTMHQSSLGSLFLLMPDKLAPQWWSPVMPISFFLSSIAAGTGLVIVIEMWIARGWNRPTPMRQLAAMGQITFWSLLVYAIFRLADMGVRGQFAGAFGGTMGALFIAELVVGFVIPLALLARQSSRMLPRTLFLGASLTTAGVVFNRINVVYFAMHVKGAMPQVAPEHYAPSIFEWGISVGLIATTIFLFGLGVRLMPVLPAKETIQGD
;
A
#
# COMPACT_ATOMS: atom_id res chain seq x y z
N MET A 1 -9.32 25.24 3.88
CA MET A 1 -8.13 25.52 4.72
C MET A 1 -8.26 26.95 5.16
N THR A 2 -8.56 27.18 6.43
CA THR A 2 -8.25 28.44 7.09
C THR A 2 -6.75 28.44 7.31
N GLU A 3 -6.03 29.49 6.89
CA GLU A 3 -4.68 29.75 7.40
C GLU A 3 -4.72 29.60 8.92
N PRO A 4 -3.76 28.89 9.55
CA PRO A 4 -3.65 28.96 10.99
C PRO A 4 -3.37 30.41 11.36
N ALA A 5 -4.37 31.05 11.96
CA ALA A 5 -4.25 32.36 12.58
C ALA A 5 -3.23 32.24 13.72
N GLY A 6 -2.03 32.77 13.47
CA GLY A 6 -0.88 32.71 14.38
C GLY A 6 0.36 32.26 13.61
N GLY A 7 1.25 33.21 13.30
CA GLY A 7 2.51 32.95 12.59
C GLY A 7 3.35 31.90 13.32
N ILE A 8 3.29 30.66 12.84
CA ILE A 8 4.16 29.59 13.32
C ILE A 8 5.53 29.83 12.68
N HIS A 9 6.49 30.31 13.49
CA HIS A 9 7.89 30.53 13.11
C HIS A 9 8.55 29.19 12.76
N THR A 10 8.32 28.71 11.54
CA THR A 10 8.89 27.46 11.04
C THR A 10 10.40 27.62 10.93
N LYS A 11 11.16 26.83 11.70
CA LYS A 11 12.62 26.90 11.68
C LYS A 11 13.17 26.25 10.42
N THR A 12 14.11 26.93 9.78
CA THR A 12 14.68 26.55 8.48
C THR A 12 16.20 26.64 8.51
N THR A 13 16.85 25.73 7.77
CA THR A 13 18.29 25.83 7.50
C THR A 13 18.55 26.17 6.04
N LEU A 14 19.33 27.22 5.80
CA LEU A 14 19.95 27.52 4.51
C LEU A 14 21.26 26.73 4.38
N VAL A 15 21.46 26.11 3.22
CA VAL A 15 22.72 25.46 2.82
C VAL A 15 23.28 26.20 1.61
N ASP A 16 24.34 26.97 1.79
CA ASP A 16 25.05 27.64 0.72
C ASP A 16 26.18 26.75 0.21
N ILE A 17 25.91 25.99 -0.86
CA ILE A 17 26.85 25.03 -1.45
C ILE A 17 28.13 25.73 -1.92
N THR A 18 28.05 27.01 -2.29
CA THR A 18 29.20 27.79 -2.77
C THR A 18 30.23 28.08 -1.67
N LYS A 19 29.86 27.94 -0.39
CA LYS A 19 30.75 28.11 0.76
C LYS A 19 31.22 26.78 1.35
N CYS A 20 30.65 25.66 0.93
CA CYS A 20 30.98 24.37 1.50
C CYS A 20 32.40 23.95 1.11
N ILE A 21 33.24 23.64 2.09
CA ILE A 21 34.64 23.22 1.89
C ILE A 21 34.85 21.70 1.98
N GLY A 22 33.77 20.92 2.07
CA GLY A 22 33.87 19.45 2.09
C GLY A 22 34.45 18.82 3.36
N CYS A 23 34.65 19.57 4.45
CA CYS A 23 35.36 19.11 5.66
C CYS A 23 34.66 18.01 6.49
N ARG A 24 33.38 17.70 6.20
CA ARG A 24 32.55 16.69 6.89
C ARG A 24 32.32 16.91 8.39
N ALA A 25 32.66 18.08 8.95
CA ALA A 25 32.38 18.41 10.35
C ALA A 25 30.89 18.25 10.70
N CYS A 26 30.01 18.59 9.77
CA CYS A 26 28.56 18.39 9.92
C CYS A 26 28.15 16.90 10.03
N GLN A 27 28.84 15.99 9.33
CA GLN A 27 28.57 14.56 9.41
C GLN A 27 28.98 14.01 10.79
N VAL A 28 30.20 14.36 11.24
CA VAL A 28 30.73 13.95 12.54
C VAL A 28 29.85 14.47 13.67
N ALA A 29 29.48 15.76 13.64
CA ALA A 29 28.60 16.35 14.64
C ALA A 29 27.20 15.71 14.63
N CYS A 30 26.65 15.38 13.45
CA CYS A 30 25.38 14.68 13.35
C CYS A 30 25.46 13.28 13.98
N LYS A 31 26.52 12.51 13.71
CA LYS A 31 26.73 11.19 14.31
C LYS A 31 26.87 11.28 15.83
N HIS A 32 27.73 12.18 16.31
CA HIS A 32 27.96 12.38 17.74
C HIS A 32 26.67 12.75 18.48
N TRP A 33 25.85 13.66 17.91
CA TRP A 33 24.58 14.04 18.53
C TRP A 33 23.57 12.90 18.60
N ASN A 34 23.50 12.07 17.56
CA ASN A 34 22.52 10.98 17.46
C ASN A 34 23.06 9.64 17.99
N GLU A 35 24.21 9.65 18.67
CA GLU A 35 24.92 8.45 19.13
C GLU A 35 25.09 7.40 18.00
N GLY A 36 25.30 7.89 16.78
CA GLY A 36 25.37 7.07 15.57
C GLY A 36 26.74 6.42 15.42
N GLU A 37 26.75 5.16 15.01
CA GLU A 37 27.98 4.42 14.73
C GLU A 37 28.73 4.94 13.49
N GLY A 38 30.05 4.74 13.50
CA GLY A 38 30.88 4.87 12.31
C GLY A 38 30.47 3.86 11.24
N GLU A 39 30.60 4.25 9.98
CA GLU A 39 30.50 3.30 8.86
C GLU A 39 31.90 2.97 8.37
N ALA A 40 32.10 1.75 7.90
CA ALA A 40 33.34 1.36 7.28
C ALA A 40 33.55 2.16 6.00
N THR A 41 34.78 2.62 5.78
CA THR A 41 35.13 3.34 4.56
C THR A 41 35.26 2.37 3.40
N GLU A 42 34.30 2.41 2.49
CA GLU A 42 34.37 1.71 1.20
C GLU A 42 34.97 2.62 0.11
N LEU A 43 35.92 2.09 -0.66
CA LEU A 43 36.52 2.79 -1.79
C LEU A 43 35.76 2.43 -3.06
N GLU A 44 34.95 3.36 -3.54
CA GLU A 44 34.21 3.21 -4.79
C GLU A 44 34.82 4.07 -5.88
N TYR A 45 35.26 3.44 -6.98
CA TYR A 45 35.92 4.12 -8.10
C TYR A 45 35.08 5.29 -8.65
N ASN A 46 33.76 5.13 -8.72
CA ASN A 46 32.84 6.12 -9.28
C ASN A 46 32.51 7.28 -8.33
N LEU A 47 32.82 7.17 -7.03
CA LEU A 47 32.50 8.19 -6.02
C LEU A 47 33.72 8.97 -5.53
N GLY A 48 34.91 8.66 -6.06
CA GLY A 48 36.16 9.34 -5.71
C GLY A 48 36.43 9.29 -4.20
N PHE A 49 36.60 10.47 -3.59
CA PHE A 49 36.86 10.58 -2.15
C PHE A 49 35.61 10.52 -1.27
N GLN A 50 34.40 10.50 -1.84
CA GLN A 50 33.17 10.54 -1.07
C GLN A 50 33.03 9.32 -0.17
N ASN A 51 32.78 9.56 1.13
CA ASN A 51 32.53 8.48 2.07
C ASN A 51 31.66 8.94 3.26
N PRO A 52 30.67 8.16 3.69
CA PRO A 52 30.15 6.92 3.07
C PRO A 52 29.57 7.13 1.67
N ALA A 53 29.27 6.04 0.96
CA ALA A 53 28.72 6.11 -0.40
C ALA A 53 27.39 6.88 -0.43
N THR A 54 26.52 6.64 0.56
CA THR A 54 25.18 7.22 0.60
C THR A 54 24.66 7.47 2.03
N LEU A 55 23.49 8.08 2.14
CA LEU A 55 22.73 8.11 3.39
C LEU A 55 22.35 6.70 3.82
N SER A 56 22.41 6.45 5.12
CA SER A 56 22.09 5.16 5.71
C SER A 56 21.48 5.35 7.09
N ALA A 57 21.09 4.25 7.74
CA ALA A 57 20.61 4.30 9.10
C ALA A 57 21.66 4.81 10.11
N LYS A 58 22.96 4.73 9.75
CA LYS A 58 24.10 5.21 10.54
C LYS A 58 24.61 6.59 10.07
N THR A 59 24.25 7.03 8.86
CA THR A 59 24.68 8.31 8.27
C THR A 59 23.49 9.14 7.82
N LEU A 60 23.00 10.00 8.74
CA LEU A 60 21.81 10.85 8.53
C LEU A 60 22.11 12.16 7.78
N THR A 61 23.39 12.51 7.69
CA THR A 61 23.93 13.64 6.95
C THR A 61 25.15 13.15 6.19
N LEU A 62 25.24 13.49 4.90
CA LEU A 62 26.33 13.10 4.00
C LEU A 62 26.83 14.32 3.23
N ILE A 63 28.14 14.46 3.06
CA ILE A 63 28.71 15.39 2.08
C ILE A 63 29.02 14.61 0.81
N THR A 64 28.39 15.00 -0.30
CA THR A 64 28.67 14.45 -1.64
C THR A 64 29.69 15.30 -2.38
N PHE A 65 30.54 14.64 -3.16
CA PHE A 65 31.66 15.26 -3.86
C PHE A 65 31.34 15.27 -5.36
N HIS A 66 31.44 16.43 -6.00
CA HIS A 66 31.11 16.61 -7.41
C HIS A 66 32.29 17.24 -8.14
N GLU A 67 32.85 16.51 -9.10
CA GLU A 67 33.90 16.99 -10.00
C GLU A 67 33.26 17.36 -11.33
N LEU A 68 33.05 18.66 -11.56
CA LEU A 68 32.40 19.16 -12.77
C LEU A 68 33.43 19.78 -13.71
N PRO A 69 33.32 19.59 -15.03
CA PRO A 69 34.14 20.34 -15.99
C PRO A 69 33.98 21.84 -15.79
N ASN A 70 35.10 22.57 -15.76
CA ASN A 70 35.07 24.02 -15.70
C ASN A 70 34.92 24.57 -17.13
N GLU A 71 33.74 25.10 -17.44
CA GLU A 71 33.43 25.69 -18.76
C GLU A 71 34.30 26.93 -19.07
N GLN A 72 34.88 27.57 -18.06
CA GLN A 72 35.72 28.78 -18.19
C GLN A 72 37.22 28.47 -18.30
N ALA A 73 37.65 27.24 -17.99
CA ALA A 73 39.05 26.83 -18.04
C ALA A 73 39.17 25.48 -18.74
N GLN A 74 39.68 25.47 -19.98
CA GLN A 74 39.81 24.25 -20.77
C GLN A 74 40.70 23.22 -20.06
N GLY A 75 40.11 22.08 -19.68
CA GLY A 75 40.78 21.04 -18.88
C GLY A 75 40.77 21.27 -17.36
N GLY A 76 40.17 22.35 -16.89
CA GLY A 76 39.96 22.62 -15.46
C GLY A 76 38.74 21.87 -14.90
N LEU A 77 38.77 21.61 -13.59
CA LEU A 77 37.67 21.01 -12.84
C LEU A 77 37.20 21.96 -11.74
N ASN A 78 35.89 22.03 -11.55
CA ASN A 78 35.23 22.67 -10.43
C ASN A 78 34.81 21.61 -9.42
N TYR A 79 35.36 21.69 -8.21
CA TYR A 79 34.98 20.82 -7.10
C TYR A 79 33.84 21.48 -6.31
N LEU A 80 32.69 20.80 -6.23
CA LEU A 80 31.58 21.21 -5.39
C LEU A 80 31.27 20.14 -4.34
N PHE A 81 30.99 20.60 -3.12
CA PHE A 81 30.66 19.74 -1.99
C PHE A 81 29.25 20.03 -1.52
N THR A 82 28.37 19.04 -1.58
CA THR A 82 26.95 19.23 -1.32
C THR A 82 26.54 18.47 -0.07
N MET A 83 25.87 19.13 0.87
CA MET A 83 25.30 18.45 2.03
C MET A 83 23.96 17.79 1.69
N ARG A 84 23.83 16.51 1.97
CA ARG A 84 22.64 15.68 1.80
C ARG A 84 22.09 15.26 3.15
N ARG A 85 20.78 15.47 3.35
CA ARG A 85 20.02 15.05 4.55
C ARG A 85 18.51 15.19 4.28
N CYS A 86 17.68 14.94 5.29
CA CYS A 86 16.24 15.25 5.22
C CYS A 86 15.99 16.72 4.93
N LEU A 87 15.08 17.00 3.99
CA LEU A 87 14.66 18.37 3.69
C LEU A 87 13.52 18.87 4.60
N HIS A 88 12.87 17.98 5.35
CA HIS A 88 11.77 18.33 6.26
C HIS A 88 10.66 19.13 5.55
N CYS A 89 9.93 18.45 4.66
CA CYS A 89 8.87 19.08 3.87
C CYS A 89 7.81 19.75 4.74
N LEU A 90 7.20 20.82 4.22
CA LEU A 90 6.04 21.47 4.84
C LEU A 90 4.81 20.55 4.83
N GLU A 91 4.62 19.78 3.75
CA GLU A 91 3.60 18.72 3.63
C GLU A 91 4.29 17.37 3.34
N PRO A 92 4.80 16.68 4.37
CA PRO A 92 5.69 15.53 4.18
C PRO A 92 4.98 14.26 3.71
N ALA A 93 5.41 13.74 2.56
CA ALA A 93 4.93 12.47 2.00
C ALA A 93 5.17 11.28 2.94
N CYS A 94 6.29 11.27 3.68
CA CYS A 94 6.65 10.19 4.58
C CYS A 94 5.74 10.11 5.83
N THR A 95 5.15 11.23 6.28
CA THR A 95 4.15 11.20 7.36
C THR A 95 2.82 10.70 6.84
N SER A 96 2.42 11.11 5.63
CA SER A 96 1.23 10.56 4.96
C SER A 96 1.37 9.07 4.66
N ALA A 97 2.56 8.58 4.33
CA ALA A 97 2.79 7.15 4.16
C ALA A 97 2.79 6.35 5.47
N CYS A 98 2.94 7.01 6.62
CA CYS A 98 3.08 6.34 7.93
C CYS A 98 1.72 5.98 8.53
N PRO A 99 1.40 4.69 8.71
CA PRO A 99 0.09 4.29 9.22
C PRO A 99 -0.05 4.42 10.75
N THR A 100 1.07 4.59 11.48
CA THR A 100 1.09 4.60 12.95
C THR A 100 1.51 5.94 13.55
N THR A 101 1.59 7.02 12.76
CA THR A 101 2.09 8.33 13.21
C THR A 101 3.52 8.31 13.81
N ALA A 102 4.28 7.25 13.57
CA ALA A 102 5.71 7.17 13.93
C ALA A 102 6.53 8.27 13.25
N LEU A 103 6.06 8.77 12.11
CA LEU A 103 6.56 10.00 11.48
C LEU A 103 5.46 11.06 11.56
N ALA A 104 5.77 12.20 12.16
CA ALA A 104 4.85 13.32 12.29
C ALA A 104 5.61 14.65 12.12
N ARG A 105 4.94 15.65 11.53
CA ARG A 105 5.47 17.02 11.47
C ARG A 105 5.19 17.70 12.81
N MET A 106 6.21 18.28 13.41
CA MET A 106 6.12 19.08 14.62
C MET A 106 5.65 20.50 14.29
N ALA A 107 5.23 21.26 15.29
CA ALA A 107 4.69 22.61 15.07
C ALA A 107 5.76 23.56 14.49
N ASP A 108 6.95 23.53 15.08
CA ASP A 108 8.16 24.31 14.75
C ASP A 108 8.78 23.97 13.37
N GLY A 109 8.32 22.93 12.69
CA GLY A 109 8.72 22.60 11.30
C GLY A 109 9.32 21.22 11.08
N PRO A 110 10.21 20.70 11.94
CA PRO A 110 10.83 19.40 11.76
C PRO A 110 9.83 18.27 11.59
N VAL A 111 10.23 17.29 10.79
CA VAL A 111 9.56 15.99 10.75
C VAL A 111 10.25 15.11 11.79
N GLY A 112 9.56 14.77 12.86
CA GLY A 112 10.06 13.89 13.93
C GLY A 112 10.02 12.42 13.55
N TYR A 113 10.60 11.57 14.40
CA TYR A 113 10.47 10.11 14.31
C TYR A 113 10.37 9.51 15.72
N ASP A 114 9.34 8.70 15.94
CA ASP A 114 9.09 7.98 17.18
C ASP A 114 9.21 6.47 16.89
N ALA A 115 10.25 5.86 17.45
CA ALA A 115 10.58 4.45 17.21
C ALA A 115 9.57 3.49 17.85
N ASP A 116 8.90 3.89 18.94
CA ASP A 116 8.02 3.00 19.71
C ASP A 116 6.67 2.81 19.00
N LYS A 117 6.28 3.78 18.17
CA LYS A 117 5.11 3.67 17.29
C LYS A 117 5.42 2.96 15.97
N CYS A 118 6.69 2.79 15.62
CA CYS A 118 7.10 2.29 14.31
C CYS A 118 6.84 0.78 14.18
N ILE A 119 6.29 0.37 13.03
CA ILE A 119 6.10 -1.05 12.67
C ILE A 119 7.12 -1.55 11.63
N GLY A 120 8.03 -0.69 11.18
CA GLY A 120 9.05 -1.06 10.20
C GLY A 120 8.51 -1.43 8.82
N CYS A 121 7.42 -0.80 8.36
CA CYS A 121 6.75 -1.14 7.10
C CYS A 121 7.40 -0.55 5.84
N ARG A 122 8.35 0.39 6.00
CA ARG A 122 9.20 0.95 4.91
C ARG A 122 8.47 1.73 3.79
N TYR A 123 7.17 1.93 3.87
CA TYR A 123 6.42 2.79 2.91
C TYR A 123 6.96 4.23 2.84
N CYS A 124 7.50 4.75 3.95
CA CYS A 124 8.12 6.07 3.99
C CYS A 124 9.40 6.19 3.15
N VAL A 125 10.09 5.08 2.87
CA VAL A 125 11.29 5.04 2.02
C VAL A 125 10.90 5.37 0.58
N TRP A 126 9.85 4.70 0.06
CA TRP A 126 9.31 4.98 -1.27
C TRP A 126 8.65 6.34 -1.41
N ALA A 127 7.90 6.77 -0.39
CA ALA A 127 7.18 8.03 -0.43
C ALA A 127 8.10 9.26 -0.40
N CYS A 128 9.34 9.13 0.09
CA CYS A 128 10.27 10.25 0.14
C CYS A 128 10.86 10.51 -1.26
N PRO A 129 10.63 11.69 -1.86
CA PRO A 129 11.19 11.97 -3.19
C PRO A 129 12.72 11.99 -3.20
N TRP A 130 13.32 12.33 -2.06
CA TRP A 130 14.77 12.32 -1.85
C TRP A 130 15.31 11.03 -1.23
N GLY A 131 14.53 9.97 -1.04
CA GLY A 131 15.06 8.68 -0.54
C GLY A 131 15.79 8.76 0.80
N VAL A 132 15.33 9.62 1.71
CA VAL A 132 16.04 9.92 2.97
C VAL A 132 15.80 8.89 4.09
N PRO A 133 14.55 8.43 4.36
CA PRO A 133 14.34 7.41 5.38
C PRO A 133 15.04 6.12 4.99
N THR A 134 15.90 5.61 5.86
CA THR A 134 16.70 4.40 5.61
C THR A 134 16.48 3.38 6.74
N PRO A 135 16.17 2.12 6.44
CA PRO A 135 16.06 1.06 7.45
C PRO A 135 17.44 0.60 7.96
N GLU A 136 17.48 0.13 9.19
CA GLU A 136 18.56 -0.72 9.68
C GLU A 136 18.39 -2.13 9.11
N TRP A 137 19.32 -2.60 8.29
CA TRP A 137 19.22 -3.94 7.68
C TRP A 137 19.87 -5.04 8.54
N ASP A 138 20.89 -4.68 9.31
CA ASP A 138 21.71 -5.60 10.11
C ASP A 138 21.14 -5.86 11.52
N SER A 139 19.91 -5.43 11.79
CA SER A 139 19.25 -5.53 13.10
C SER A 139 18.04 -6.45 13.03
N LEU A 140 17.86 -7.28 14.07
CA LEU A 140 16.64 -8.07 14.29
C LEU A 140 15.44 -7.19 14.69
N THR A 141 15.71 -5.98 15.18
CA THR A 141 14.71 -4.98 15.56
C THR A 141 14.94 -3.70 14.74
N PRO A 142 14.74 -3.78 13.42
CA PRO A 142 15.19 -2.73 12.50
C PRO A 142 14.40 -1.44 12.70
N LYS A 143 15.09 -0.36 13.01
CA LYS A 143 14.49 0.98 13.07
C LYS A 143 14.60 1.68 11.71
N ILE A 144 13.64 2.57 11.43
CA ILE A 144 13.78 3.52 10.32
C ILE A 144 14.49 4.76 10.86
N LYS A 145 15.55 5.19 10.18
CA LYS A 145 16.37 6.32 10.61
C LYS A 145 16.33 7.40 9.54
N LYS A 146 16.39 8.65 9.99
CA LYS A 146 16.50 9.86 9.17
C LYS A 146 16.91 11.04 10.06
N CYS A 147 17.38 12.12 9.46
CA CYS A 147 17.53 13.38 10.18
C CYS A 147 16.17 13.84 10.77
N THR A 148 16.18 14.29 12.03
CA THR A 148 15.05 14.85 12.78
C THR A 148 15.19 16.37 12.97
N HIS A 149 16.07 17.02 12.21
CA HIS A 149 16.48 18.42 12.36
C HIS A 149 17.02 18.76 13.76
N CYS A 150 17.43 17.76 14.54
CA CYS A 150 17.78 17.92 15.94
C CYS A 150 16.65 18.54 16.79
N ALA A 151 15.39 18.22 16.49
CA ALA A 151 14.23 18.73 17.24
C ALA A 151 14.31 18.45 18.75
N ASP A 152 14.96 17.35 19.13
CA ASP A 152 15.27 16.96 20.51
C ASP A 152 16.21 17.93 21.26
N ARG A 153 16.88 18.84 20.54
CA ARG A 153 17.72 19.90 21.15
C ARG A 153 16.90 21.00 21.80
N GLU A 154 15.63 21.18 21.41
CA GLU A 154 14.76 22.19 22.03
C GLU A 154 14.44 21.85 23.48
N ASP A 155 14.41 20.57 23.83
CA ASP A 155 14.10 20.07 25.16
C ASP A 155 15.32 20.04 26.10
N GLN A 156 16.51 20.38 25.61
CA GLN A 156 17.73 20.32 26.40
C GLN A 156 17.82 21.47 27.41
N PRO A 157 18.17 21.18 28.68
CA PRO A 157 18.24 22.21 29.71
C PRO A 157 19.35 23.21 29.40
N VAL A 158 19.03 24.49 29.56
CA VAL A 158 20.02 25.57 29.52
C VAL A 158 20.77 25.58 30.86
N PRO A 159 22.11 25.63 30.87
CA PRO A 159 22.87 25.80 32.11
C PRO A 159 22.37 27.03 32.87
N LEU A 160 22.31 26.96 34.20
CA LEU A 160 21.95 28.12 35.04
C LEU A 160 23.17 28.96 35.43
N GLU A 161 24.35 28.33 35.44
CA GLU A 161 25.60 28.92 35.89
C GLU A 161 26.76 28.48 34.99
N ARG A 162 27.80 29.31 34.90
CA ARG A 162 29.09 28.99 34.27
C ARG A 162 30.19 29.25 35.29
N ASN A 163 30.97 28.22 35.64
CA ASN A 163 32.03 28.31 36.65
C ASN A 163 31.52 28.86 38.00
N SER A 164 30.36 28.38 38.46
CA SER A 164 29.69 28.83 39.70
C SER A 164 29.24 30.30 39.69
N VAL A 165 29.16 30.93 38.51
CA VAL A 165 28.60 32.27 38.33
C VAL A 165 27.27 32.16 37.60
N PRO A 166 26.16 32.70 38.15
CA PRO A 166 24.86 32.73 37.48
C PRO A 166 24.93 33.43 36.12
N LEU A 167 24.25 32.85 35.14
CA LEU A 167 24.15 33.47 33.82
C LEU A 167 23.26 34.71 33.85
N THR A 168 23.68 35.75 33.16
CA THR A 168 22.81 36.90 32.83
C THR A 168 21.71 36.48 31.84
N ALA A 169 20.61 37.23 31.78
CA ALA A 169 19.51 36.93 30.84
C ALA A 169 19.99 36.84 29.37
N ASP A 170 20.91 37.72 28.96
CA ASP A 170 21.49 37.70 27.61
C ASP A 170 22.41 36.49 27.37
N GLU A 171 23.13 36.05 28.41
CA GLU A 171 23.88 34.80 28.32
C GLU A 171 22.95 33.61 28.23
N THR A 172 21.90 33.54 29.05
CA THR A 172 20.88 32.49 28.98
C THR A 172 20.25 32.40 27.60
N ASP A 173 19.88 33.54 26.98
CA ASP A 173 19.32 33.56 25.63
C ASP A 173 20.34 33.07 24.57
N ARG A 174 21.60 33.51 24.66
CA ARG A 174 22.67 33.03 23.77
C ARG A 174 22.93 31.53 23.92
N TYR A 175 22.95 31.02 25.16
CA TYR A 175 23.08 29.58 25.41
C TYR A 175 21.88 28.82 24.84
N LYS A 176 20.66 29.31 25.08
CA LYS A 176 19.44 28.70 24.53
C LYS A 176 19.53 28.60 23.01
N LYS A 177 19.79 29.71 22.31
CA LYS A 177 19.97 29.72 20.84
C LYS A 177 21.07 28.77 20.37
N SER A 178 22.20 28.71 21.07
CA SER A 178 23.32 27.83 20.75
C SER A 178 23.01 26.35 20.99
N ILE A 179 22.15 26.04 21.97
CA ILE A 179 21.69 24.68 22.27
C ILE A 179 20.67 24.25 21.22
N THR A 180 19.65 25.07 20.93
CA THR A 180 18.60 24.74 19.96
C THR A 180 19.06 24.71 18.51
N THR A 181 20.21 25.32 18.19
CA THR A 181 20.80 25.24 16.85
C THR A 181 21.18 23.78 16.52
N PRO A 182 20.81 23.25 15.33
CA PRO A 182 21.16 21.88 14.95
C PRO A 182 22.67 21.62 14.97
N ALA A 183 23.08 20.44 15.45
CA ALA A 183 24.48 20.10 15.68
C ALA A 183 25.36 20.27 14.43
N CYS A 184 24.84 19.88 13.26
CA CYS A 184 25.53 20.04 11.98
C CYS A 184 25.74 21.51 11.56
N VAL A 185 24.78 22.40 11.87
CA VAL A 185 24.88 23.83 11.59
C VAL A 185 25.94 24.45 12.49
N LYS A 186 25.88 24.17 13.79
CA LYS A 186 26.83 24.66 14.79
C LYS A 186 28.27 24.24 14.51
N ALA A 187 28.47 23.09 13.88
CA ALA A 187 29.79 22.55 13.55
C ALA A 187 30.37 23.04 12.22
N CYS A 188 29.66 23.88 11.45
CA CYS A 188 30.14 24.33 10.14
C CYS A 188 31.22 25.42 10.30
N PRO A 189 32.48 25.18 9.93
CA PRO A 189 33.54 26.19 10.06
C PRO A 189 33.54 27.23 8.93
N ALA A 190 32.80 26.98 7.84
CA ALA A 190 32.80 27.78 6.62
C ALA A 190 31.59 28.71 6.51
N ASP A 191 30.74 28.79 7.54
CA ASP A 191 29.47 29.52 7.52
C ASP A 191 28.59 29.20 6.28
N ALA A 192 28.69 27.96 5.81
CA ALA A 192 27.87 27.44 4.71
C ALA A 192 26.45 27.09 5.16
N LEU A 193 26.21 26.99 6.47
CA LEU A 193 24.92 26.62 7.05
C LEU A 193 24.40 27.77 7.93
N THR A 194 23.16 28.20 7.69
CA THR A 194 22.50 29.25 8.50
C THR A 194 21.15 28.72 9.00
N PHE A 195 20.83 28.91 10.28
CA PHE A 195 19.58 28.42 10.89
C PHE A 195 18.79 29.59 11.49
N GLY A 196 17.49 29.63 11.21
CA GLY A 196 16.63 30.71 11.63
C GLY A 196 15.17 30.49 11.25
N ASP A 197 14.37 31.55 11.28
CA ASP A 197 12.99 31.51 10.81
C ASP A 197 12.95 31.40 9.29
N ARG A 198 11.97 30.66 8.74
CA ARG A 198 11.89 30.41 7.30
C ARG A 198 11.88 31.67 6.46
N ASP A 199 11.06 32.65 6.84
CA ASP A 199 10.90 33.87 6.05
C ASP A 199 12.18 34.71 6.03
N SER A 200 12.88 34.81 7.16
CA SER A 200 14.16 35.52 7.22
C SER A 200 15.26 34.79 6.46
N ILE A 201 15.29 33.46 6.51
CA ILE A 201 16.21 32.64 5.73
C ILE A 201 15.97 32.78 4.23
N LEU A 202 14.72 32.78 3.78
CA LEU A 202 14.40 32.96 2.37
C LEU A 202 14.72 34.37 1.89
N GLN A 203 14.44 35.40 2.71
CA GLN A 203 14.84 36.77 2.40
C GLN A 203 16.36 36.91 2.26
N ASP A 204 17.14 36.33 3.18
CA ASP A 204 18.60 36.29 3.07
C ASP A 204 19.06 35.56 1.81
N ALA A 205 18.46 34.40 1.49
CA ALA A 205 18.80 33.65 0.28
C ALA A 205 18.53 34.44 -1.01
N HIS A 206 17.36 35.07 -1.14
CA HIS A 206 17.02 35.95 -2.26
C HIS A 206 17.97 37.16 -2.36
N ALA A 207 18.31 37.76 -1.22
CA ALA A 207 19.26 38.88 -1.18
C ALA A 207 20.67 38.47 -1.65
N ARG A 208 21.15 37.28 -1.28
CA ARG A 208 22.44 36.74 -1.74
C ARG A 208 22.47 36.50 -3.25
N ILE A 209 21.39 35.94 -3.81
CA ILE A 209 21.25 35.75 -5.26
C ILE A 209 21.25 37.11 -5.96
N ALA A 210 20.44 38.07 -5.50
CA ALA A 210 20.33 39.39 -6.11
C ALA A 210 21.64 40.19 -6.04
N ALA A 211 22.41 40.06 -4.96
CA ALA A 211 23.70 40.73 -4.79
C ALA A 211 24.82 40.11 -5.66
N HIS A 212 24.73 38.82 -6.00
CA HIS A 212 25.76 38.08 -6.74
C HIS A 212 25.14 37.15 -7.81
N PRO A 213 24.47 37.71 -8.84
CA PRO A 213 23.76 36.92 -9.85
C PRO A 213 24.69 36.09 -10.75
N ASP A 214 25.97 36.45 -10.83
CA ASP A 214 27.03 35.70 -11.52
C ASP A 214 27.50 34.46 -10.74
N LYS A 215 27.30 34.46 -9.42
CA LYS A 215 27.75 33.40 -8.52
C LYS A 215 26.70 32.32 -8.30
N TYR A 216 25.43 32.70 -8.26
CA TYR A 216 24.32 31.80 -7.90
C TYR A 216 23.42 31.51 -9.10
N VAL A 217 22.90 30.29 -9.17
CA VAL A 217 21.73 30.00 -9.99
C VAL A 217 20.53 30.73 -9.39
N ASP A 218 19.72 31.38 -10.23
CA ASP A 218 18.48 32.07 -9.83
C ASP A 218 17.36 31.07 -9.48
N HIS A 219 17.62 30.26 -8.46
CA HIS A 219 16.73 29.22 -7.98
C HIS A 219 17.13 28.81 -6.55
N ILE A 220 16.18 28.88 -5.61
CA ILE A 220 16.34 28.36 -4.24
C ILE A 220 15.67 27.00 -4.16
N TYR A 221 16.48 25.93 -4.17
CA TYR A 221 15.95 24.58 -4.09
C TYR A 221 15.42 24.29 -2.68
N GLY A 222 14.20 23.77 -2.59
CA GLY A 222 13.43 23.56 -1.36
C GLY A 222 12.42 24.67 -1.06
N GLU A 223 12.46 25.80 -1.77
CA GLU A 223 11.48 26.88 -1.56
C GLU A 223 10.07 26.42 -1.96
N LYS A 224 9.96 25.72 -3.10
CA LYS A 224 8.69 25.32 -3.72
C LYS A 224 8.59 23.82 -4.00
N GLU A 225 9.72 23.12 -4.02
CA GLU A 225 9.85 21.70 -4.35
C GLU A 225 8.99 20.85 -3.41
N ALA A 226 8.14 20.00 -3.99
CA ALA A 226 7.17 19.16 -3.28
C ALA A 226 6.29 19.91 -2.26
N GLY A 227 5.92 21.17 -2.56
CA GLY A 227 5.12 22.03 -1.66
C GLY A 227 5.95 22.82 -0.66
N GLY A 228 7.28 22.82 -0.80
CA GLY A 228 8.22 23.57 0.04
C GLY A 228 8.77 22.75 1.22
N THR A 229 9.93 23.17 1.69
CA THR A 229 10.73 22.47 2.72
C THR A 229 11.26 23.45 3.78
N THR A 230 11.86 22.90 4.85
CA THR A 230 12.58 23.68 5.88
C THR A 230 14.10 23.53 5.79
N VAL A 231 14.61 22.87 4.74
CA VAL A 231 16.02 22.91 4.37
C VAL A 231 16.10 23.33 2.93
N VAL A 232 16.69 24.51 2.71
CA VAL A 232 16.77 25.17 1.40
C VAL A 232 18.23 25.33 0.99
N TYR A 233 18.49 25.36 -0.32
CA TYR A 233 19.84 25.34 -0.88
C TYR A 233 20.07 26.50 -1.85
N LEU A 234 21.31 26.99 -1.85
CA LEU A 234 21.88 27.83 -2.90
C LEU A 234 22.99 27.07 -3.60
N SER A 235 23.11 27.24 -4.91
CA SER A 235 24.13 26.57 -5.73
C SER A 235 24.69 27.53 -6.79
N SER A 236 25.94 27.33 -7.19
CA SER A 236 26.56 28.00 -8.34
C SER A 236 26.36 27.25 -9.66
N VAL A 237 25.80 26.04 -9.61
CA VAL A 237 25.49 25.20 -10.78
C VAL A 237 24.06 24.66 -10.69
N PRO A 238 23.42 24.31 -11.84
CA PRO A 238 22.10 23.69 -11.82
C PRO A 238 22.05 22.47 -10.89
N PHE A 239 20.96 22.36 -10.13
CA PHE A 239 20.79 21.39 -9.05
C PHE A 239 20.81 19.93 -9.55
N GLU A 240 20.41 19.70 -10.80
CA GLU A 240 20.44 18.41 -11.47
C GLU A 240 21.88 17.92 -11.69
N LYS A 241 22.82 18.83 -12.00
CA LYS A 241 24.26 18.49 -12.20
C LYS A 241 24.91 17.98 -10.92
N ILE A 242 24.38 18.34 -9.76
CA ILE A 242 24.85 17.88 -8.45
C ILE A 242 23.93 16.83 -7.83
N GLY A 243 22.93 16.32 -8.55
CA GLY A 243 22.14 15.15 -8.17
C GLY A 243 20.85 15.42 -7.39
N PHE A 244 20.38 16.67 -7.31
CA PHE A 244 19.03 16.95 -6.80
C PHE A 244 18.00 16.66 -7.91
N PRO A 245 16.93 15.90 -7.61
CA PRO A 245 15.90 15.59 -8.59
C PRO A 245 14.92 16.76 -8.80
N ASP A 246 14.33 16.84 -10.00
CA ASP A 246 13.10 17.61 -10.20
C ASP A 246 11.90 16.80 -9.66
N VAL A 247 11.23 17.37 -8.67
CA VAL A 247 10.10 16.78 -7.95
C VAL A 247 8.80 17.57 -8.16
N GLY A 248 8.84 18.61 -9.00
CA GLY A 248 7.75 19.57 -9.16
C GLY A 248 7.43 20.37 -7.89
N THR A 249 6.42 21.23 -7.97
CA THR A 249 6.05 22.15 -6.87
C THR A 249 4.85 21.69 -6.04
N LYS A 250 4.13 20.67 -6.51
CA LYS A 250 2.93 20.18 -5.82
C LYS A 250 3.31 19.23 -4.68
N PRO A 251 2.74 19.39 -3.47
CA PRO A 251 2.98 18.44 -2.39
C PRO A 251 2.43 17.06 -2.75
N TYR A 252 3.24 16.03 -2.50
CA TYR A 252 2.90 14.64 -2.81
C TYR A 252 1.63 14.15 -2.08
N PRO A 253 1.42 14.46 -0.77
CA PRO A 253 0.15 14.18 -0.11
C PRO A 253 -1.07 14.77 -0.84
N GLY A 254 -0.91 15.87 -1.58
CA GLY A 254 -1.97 16.49 -2.36
C GLY A 254 -2.54 15.62 -3.49
N PHE A 255 -1.84 14.56 -3.92
CA PHE A 255 -2.38 13.61 -4.89
C PHE A 255 -3.28 12.55 -4.26
N SER A 256 -2.98 12.08 -3.05
CA SER A 256 -3.79 11.06 -2.36
C SER A 256 -4.90 11.65 -1.49
N ARG A 257 -4.74 12.90 -1.02
CA ARG A 257 -5.70 13.60 -0.14
C ARG A 257 -7.14 13.56 -0.67
N THR A 258 -7.34 13.84 -1.96
CA THR A 258 -8.68 13.80 -2.58
C THR A 258 -9.30 12.41 -2.54
N ALA A 259 -8.50 11.37 -2.81
CA ALA A 259 -8.97 9.99 -2.75
C ALA A 259 -9.34 9.61 -1.31
N LEU A 260 -8.48 9.90 -0.33
CA LEU A 260 -8.71 9.56 1.08
C LEU A 260 -9.93 10.27 1.68
N HIS A 261 -10.14 11.55 1.38
CA HIS A 261 -11.33 12.27 1.86
C HIS A 261 -12.63 11.79 1.21
N ALA A 262 -12.56 11.14 0.04
CA ALA A 262 -13.73 10.56 -0.62
C ALA A 262 -14.15 9.22 0.00
N VAL A 263 -13.29 8.54 0.76
CA VAL A 263 -13.57 7.20 1.31
C VAL A 263 -14.72 7.21 2.33
N PRO A 264 -14.74 8.05 3.38
CA PRO A 264 -15.85 8.06 4.34
C PRO A 264 -17.24 8.24 3.69
N PRO A 265 -17.48 9.26 2.83
CA PRO A 265 -18.78 9.38 2.16
C PRO A 265 -19.04 8.24 1.16
N ALA A 266 -18.00 7.70 0.50
CA ALA A 266 -18.16 6.57 -0.41
C ALA A 266 -18.62 5.29 0.30
N VAL A 267 -18.09 4.98 1.49
CA VAL A 267 -18.56 3.83 2.31
C VAL A 267 -20.05 3.93 2.60
N ILE A 268 -20.51 5.12 3.01
CA ILE A 268 -21.92 5.36 3.35
C ILE A 268 -22.79 5.26 2.10
N ALA A 269 -22.38 5.92 1.01
CA ALA A 269 -23.13 5.95 -0.24
C ALA A 269 -23.23 4.57 -0.90
N VAL A 270 -22.12 3.83 -1.00
CA VAL A 270 -22.08 2.48 -1.57
C VAL A 270 -22.89 1.52 -0.70
N GLY A 271 -22.76 1.57 0.63
CA GLY A 271 -23.55 0.76 1.54
C GLY A 271 -25.06 0.99 1.40
N ALA A 272 -25.48 2.25 1.36
CA ALA A 272 -26.89 2.63 1.15
C ALA A 272 -27.39 2.19 -0.23
N MET A 273 -26.60 2.44 -1.29
CA MET A 273 -26.91 2.04 -2.66
C MET A 273 -27.11 0.52 -2.77
N LEU A 274 -26.19 -0.28 -2.23
CA LEU A 274 -26.28 -1.75 -2.26
C LEU A 274 -27.51 -2.25 -1.49
N GLY A 275 -27.85 -1.63 -0.35
CA GLY A 275 -29.10 -1.92 0.37
C GLY A 275 -30.36 -1.61 -0.44
N GLY A 276 -30.35 -0.49 -1.18
CA GLY A 276 -31.41 -0.12 -2.11
C GLY A 276 -31.55 -1.09 -3.29
N VAL A 277 -30.43 -1.43 -3.94
CA VAL A 277 -30.36 -2.41 -5.04
C VAL A 277 -30.86 -3.76 -4.58
N TYR A 278 -30.42 -4.26 -3.42
CA TYR A 278 -30.93 -5.51 -2.85
C TYR A 278 -32.45 -5.47 -2.67
N SER A 279 -32.99 -4.40 -2.08
CA SER A 279 -34.42 -4.25 -1.83
C SER A 279 -35.22 -4.25 -3.14
N PHE A 280 -34.73 -3.57 -4.17
CA PHE A 280 -35.31 -3.54 -5.50
C PHE A 280 -35.26 -4.92 -6.19
N MET A 281 -34.09 -5.54 -6.22
CA MET A 281 -33.88 -6.84 -6.86
C MET A 281 -34.70 -7.95 -6.19
N LYS A 282 -34.80 -7.92 -4.86
CA LYS A 282 -35.67 -8.83 -4.10
C LYS A 282 -37.14 -8.66 -4.46
N ARG A 283 -37.67 -7.44 -4.48
CA ARG A 283 -39.06 -7.17 -4.89
C ARG A 283 -39.34 -7.68 -6.30
N ARG A 284 -38.43 -7.39 -7.24
CA ARG A 284 -38.52 -7.89 -8.63
C ARG A 284 -38.54 -9.42 -8.68
N THR A 285 -37.65 -10.07 -7.93
CA THR A 285 -37.55 -11.54 -7.90
C THR A 285 -38.81 -12.18 -7.33
N VAL A 286 -39.37 -11.61 -6.26
CA VAL A 286 -40.63 -12.08 -5.68
C VAL A 286 -41.80 -11.89 -6.66
N ALA A 287 -41.86 -10.74 -7.35
CA ALA A 287 -42.88 -10.49 -8.36
C ALA A 287 -42.79 -11.45 -9.55
N LEU A 288 -41.58 -11.76 -10.03
CA LEU A 288 -41.36 -12.73 -11.11
C LEU A 288 -41.76 -14.16 -10.68
N ILE A 289 -41.45 -14.56 -9.44
CA ILE A 289 -41.87 -15.86 -8.91
C ILE A 289 -43.39 -15.92 -8.76
N ALA A 290 -44.02 -14.85 -8.28
CA ALA A 290 -45.48 -14.77 -8.15
C ALA A 290 -46.19 -14.79 -9.52
N ALA A 291 -45.57 -14.22 -10.56
CA ALA A 291 -46.09 -14.23 -11.93
C ALA A 291 -45.84 -15.55 -12.67
N ALA A 292 -44.86 -16.35 -12.24
CA ALA A 292 -44.60 -17.67 -12.78
C ALA A 292 -45.53 -18.70 -12.11
N GLU A 293 -46.79 -18.77 -12.54
CA GLU A 293 -47.70 -19.84 -12.14
C GLU A 293 -47.09 -21.22 -12.49
N ASN A 294 -47.00 -22.10 -11.50
CA ASN A 294 -46.69 -23.53 -11.61
C ASN A 294 -45.28 -24.01 -12.03
N ASN A 295 -44.23 -23.18 -12.05
CA ASN A 295 -42.86 -23.71 -12.14
C ASN A 295 -42.17 -23.78 -10.77
N SER A 296 -42.46 -24.86 -10.03
CA SER A 296 -41.77 -25.25 -8.79
C SER A 296 -40.28 -25.56 -8.97
N ALA A 297 -39.77 -25.56 -10.21
CA ALA A 297 -38.38 -25.84 -10.55
C ALA A 297 -37.39 -24.70 -10.23
N LEU A 298 -37.84 -23.47 -9.94
CA LEU A 298 -36.94 -22.30 -9.88
C LEU A 298 -36.26 -22.05 -8.51
N ALA A 299 -36.39 -22.92 -7.51
CA ALA A 299 -35.93 -22.55 -6.16
C ALA A 299 -35.55 -23.67 -5.18
N SER A 300 -35.05 -24.82 -5.64
CA SER A 300 -34.36 -25.73 -4.70
C SER A 300 -32.98 -25.14 -4.38
N LYS A 301 -32.75 -24.73 -3.12
CA LYS A 301 -31.40 -24.33 -2.69
C LYS A 301 -30.47 -25.53 -2.87
N PRO A 302 -29.27 -25.35 -3.44
CA PRO A 302 -28.36 -26.47 -3.65
C PRO A 302 -28.06 -27.14 -2.31
N LYS A 303 -28.14 -28.47 -2.27
CA LYS A 303 -27.74 -29.23 -1.08
C LYS A 303 -26.22 -29.22 -1.03
N PHE A 304 -25.65 -28.92 0.13
CA PHE A 304 -24.19 -28.96 0.34
C PHE A 304 -23.83 -30.19 1.15
N ALA A 305 -22.74 -30.85 0.78
CA ALA A 305 -22.25 -32.04 1.47
C ALA A 305 -20.72 -31.99 1.60
N PRO A 306 -20.15 -32.53 2.70
CA PRO A 306 -18.71 -32.74 2.80
C PRO A 306 -18.20 -33.65 1.68
N LEU A 307 -16.93 -33.48 1.30
CA LEU A 307 -16.31 -34.32 0.28
C LEU A 307 -15.80 -35.64 0.88
N ASP A 308 -16.33 -36.76 0.37
CA ASP A 308 -15.87 -38.10 0.72
C ASP A 308 -14.65 -38.50 -0.15
N ALA A 309 -13.47 -38.02 0.23
CA ALA A 309 -12.21 -38.38 -0.41
C ALA A 309 -11.06 -38.41 0.62
N PRO A 310 -10.08 -39.33 0.50
CA PRO A 310 -8.96 -39.40 1.44
C PRO A 310 -8.16 -38.09 1.45
N LEU A 311 -7.74 -37.65 2.63
CA LEU A 311 -6.94 -36.43 2.79
C LEU A 311 -5.47 -36.68 2.38
N LEU A 312 -4.87 -37.79 2.78
CA LEU A 312 -3.46 -38.07 2.48
C LEU A 312 -3.35 -38.73 1.10
N THR A 313 -3.08 -37.92 0.08
CA THR A 313 -2.75 -38.33 -1.28
C THR A 313 -1.27 -37.98 -1.58
N PRO A 314 -0.62 -38.59 -2.59
CA PRO A 314 0.74 -38.20 -2.98
C PRO A 314 0.89 -36.70 -3.26
N PHE A 315 -0.15 -36.08 -3.84
CA PHE A 315 -0.21 -34.63 -4.05
C PHE A 315 -0.19 -33.85 -2.73
N ASN A 316 -0.98 -34.27 -1.75
CA ASN A 316 -1.02 -33.61 -0.44
C ASN A 316 0.26 -33.83 0.38
N TRP A 317 0.98 -34.93 0.19
CA TRP A 317 2.33 -35.09 0.74
C TRP A 317 3.31 -34.06 0.15
N GLY A 318 3.22 -33.79 -1.15
CA GLY A 318 3.96 -32.70 -1.79
C GLY A 318 3.60 -31.33 -1.20
N LEU A 319 2.32 -31.06 -0.97
CA LEU A 319 1.88 -29.82 -0.30
C LEU A 319 2.46 -29.71 1.12
N LEU A 320 2.41 -30.78 1.92
CA LEU A 320 2.97 -30.78 3.28
C LEU A 320 4.49 -30.51 3.29
N ALA A 321 5.24 -31.03 2.31
CA ALA A 321 6.66 -30.73 2.17
C ALA A 321 6.91 -29.24 1.86
N LEU A 322 6.13 -28.65 0.94
CA LEU A 322 6.21 -27.22 0.65
C LEU A 322 5.78 -26.35 1.84
N MET A 323 4.77 -26.77 2.60
CA MET A 323 4.36 -26.11 3.84
C MET A 323 5.48 -26.13 4.88
N ALA A 324 6.14 -27.28 5.06
CA ALA A 324 7.29 -27.38 5.97
C ALA A 324 8.43 -26.44 5.55
N PHE A 325 8.73 -26.36 4.25
CA PHE A 325 9.71 -25.41 3.72
C PHE A 325 9.31 -23.94 3.99
N GLY A 326 8.02 -23.61 3.85
CA GLY A 326 7.50 -22.28 4.19
C GLY A 326 7.62 -21.94 5.67
N VAL A 327 7.33 -22.89 6.56
CA VAL A 327 7.49 -22.72 8.01
C VAL A 327 8.96 -22.51 8.38
N ILE A 328 9.87 -23.32 7.82
CA ILE A 328 11.31 -23.15 8.03
C ILE A 328 11.75 -21.77 7.57
N SER A 329 11.34 -21.34 6.37
CA SER A 329 11.67 -20.02 5.82
C SER A 329 11.12 -18.88 6.68
N LEU A 330 9.92 -19.02 7.24
CA LEU A 330 9.32 -18.06 8.16
C LEU A 330 10.10 -17.97 9.47
N ILE A 331 10.53 -19.10 10.04
CA ILE A 331 11.40 -19.11 11.23
C ILE A 331 12.73 -18.43 10.91
N THR A 332 13.36 -18.77 9.78
CA THR A 332 14.63 -18.17 9.36
C THR A 332 14.52 -16.65 9.19
N ARG A 333 13.39 -16.15 8.66
CA ARG A 333 13.12 -14.71 8.55
C ARG A 333 13.16 -13.98 9.90
N PHE A 334 12.69 -14.60 10.98
CA PHE A 334 12.74 -14.00 12.31
C PHE A 334 14.09 -14.21 13.02
N VAL A 335 14.81 -15.28 12.70
CA VAL A 335 16.14 -15.55 13.26
C VAL A 335 17.23 -14.68 12.63
N LEU A 336 17.16 -14.42 11.33
CA LEU A 336 18.16 -13.65 10.58
C LEU A 336 17.77 -12.19 10.35
N GLY A 337 16.55 -11.78 10.72
CA GLY A 337 16.03 -10.45 10.42
C GLY A 337 15.74 -10.23 8.93
N LEU A 338 15.40 -8.98 8.56
CA LEU A 338 15.09 -8.63 7.16
C LEU A 338 16.33 -8.72 6.26
N GLY A 339 17.45 -8.12 6.68
CA GLY A 339 18.67 -8.10 5.87
C GLY A 339 19.28 -9.46 5.63
N GLY A 340 19.17 -10.40 6.59
CA GLY A 340 19.74 -11.75 6.44
C GLY A 340 18.84 -12.76 5.70
N SER A 341 17.56 -12.46 5.53
CA SER A 341 16.60 -13.38 4.88
C SER A 341 16.04 -12.87 3.56
N THR A 342 16.29 -11.61 3.21
CA THR A 342 15.83 -10.99 1.96
C THR A 342 17.01 -10.27 1.31
N HIS A 343 16.91 -9.98 0.01
CA HIS A 343 17.89 -9.11 -0.66
C HIS A 343 17.40 -7.66 -0.75
N LEU A 344 16.58 -7.23 0.21
CA LEU A 344 16.05 -5.87 0.25
C LEU A 344 17.14 -4.88 0.61
N SER A 345 17.00 -3.66 0.09
CA SER A 345 17.99 -2.59 0.25
C SER A 345 17.32 -1.24 0.35
N ASN A 346 18.11 -0.18 0.52
CA ASN A 346 17.60 1.20 0.50
C ASN A 346 16.99 1.58 -0.85
N THR A 347 17.38 0.93 -1.95
CA THR A 347 16.85 1.18 -3.30
C THR A 347 15.66 0.29 -3.64
N TYR A 348 15.62 -0.93 -3.11
CA TYR A 348 14.49 -1.86 -3.22
C TYR A 348 13.99 -2.23 -1.82
N PRO A 349 13.24 -1.33 -1.15
CA PRO A 349 12.71 -1.60 0.19
C PRO A 349 11.45 -2.48 0.16
N TRP A 350 10.87 -2.70 -1.02
CA TRP A 350 9.80 -3.68 -1.27
C TRP A 350 10.32 -4.81 -2.15
N GLY A 351 9.94 -6.04 -1.81
CA GLY A 351 10.34 -7.24 -2.54
C GLY A 351 9.17 -8.09 -2.98
N LEU A 352 9.45 -9.39 -3.10
CA LEU A 352 8.54 -10.40 -3.60
C LEU A 352 7.24 -10.45 -2.79
N TRP A 353 7.29 -10.25 -1.47
CA TRP A 353 6.11 -10.32 -0.61
C TRP A 353 5.10 -9.21 -0.86
N ILE A 354 5.53 -7.98 -1.11
CA ILE A 354 4.62 -6.90 -1.47
C ILE A 354 4.01 -7.15 -2.85
N VAL A 355 4.79 -7.67 -3.80
CA VAL A 355 4.24 -8.08 -5.11
C VAL A 355 3.17 -9.15 -4.94
N PHE A 356 3.43 -10.19 -4.13
CA PHE A 356 2.45 -11.24 -3.83
C PHE A 356 1.23 -10.68 -3.12
N ASP A 357 1.39 -9.78 -2.17
CA ASP A 357 0.29 -9.15 -1.45
C ASP A 357 -0.66 -8.42 -2.40
N LEU A 358 -0.10 -7.53 -3.23
CA LEU A 358 -0.85 -6.74 -4.20
C LEU A 358 -1.56 -7.60 -5.26
N VAL A 359 -0.92 -8.70 -5.66
CA VAL A 359 -1.52 -9.70 -6.55
C VAL A 359 -2.65 -10.45 -5.84
N TRP A 360 -2.37 -11.04 -4.68
CA TRP A 360 -3.28 -11.97 -4.03
C TRP A 360 -4.54 -11.29 -3.54
N ILE A 361 -4.42 -10.07 -3.01
CA ILE A 361 -5.56 -9.23 -2.66
C ILE A 361 -6.42 -8.96 -3.90
N ALA A 362 -5.81 -8.54 -5.02
CA ALA A 362 -6.55 -8.23 -6.24
C ALA A 362 -7.34 -9.44 -6.77
N VAL A 363 -6.77 -10.64 -6.70
CA VAL A 363 -7.42 -11.84 -7.18
C VAL A 363 -8.42 -12.41 -6.16
N ALA A 364 -8.16 -12.30 -4.85
CA ALA A 364 -9.07 -12.73 -3.81
C ALA A 364 -10.35 -11.87 -3.71
N ALA A 365 -10.35 -10.67 -4.31
CA ALA A 365 -11.55 -9.82 -4.47
C ALA A 365 -12.72 -10.55 -5.16
N GLY A 366 -12.45 -11.64 -5.89
CA GLY A 366 -13.46 -12.49 -6.52
C GLY A 366 -14.47 -13.10 -5.55
N ALA A 367 -14.07 -13.41 -4.31
CA ALA A 367 -14.97 -13.94 -3.28
C ALA A 367 -16.13 -12.98 -3.02
N PHE A 368 -15.83 -11.68 -2.91
CA PHE A 368 -16.83 -10.65 -2.69
C PHE A 368 -17.65 -10.29 -3.90
N ALA A 369 -17.00 -10.19 -5.07
CA ALA A 369 -17.72 -9.94 -6.31
C ALA A 369 -18.79 -11.03 -6.46
N THR A 370 -18.41 -12.28 -6.22
CA THR A 370 -19.31 -13.43 -6.23
C THR A 370 -20.40 -13.32 -5.15
N ALA A 371 -20.05 -12.99 -3.89
CA ALA A 371 -21.03 -12.80 -2.82
C ALA A 371 -22.03 -11.66 -3.12
N GLY A 372 -21.56 -10.53 -3.65
CA GLY A 372 -22.38 -9.41 -4.08
C GLY A 372 -23.32 -9.79 -5.24
N ILE A 373 -22.81 -10.49 -6.24
CA ILE A 373 -23.63 -11.00 -7.37
C ILE A 373 -24.72 -11.95 -6.87
N ILE A 374 -24.37 -12.89 -5.98
CA ILE A 374 -25.31 -13.88 -5.44
C ILE A 374 -26.36 -13.21 -4.53
N TYR A 375 -25.92 -12.47 -3.52
CA TYR A 375 -26.80 -11.97 -2.47
C TYR A 375 -27.44 -10.61 -2.80
N VAL A 376 -26.68 -9.63 -3.32
CA VAL A 376 -27.21 -8.29 -3.61
C VAL A 376 -28.01 -8.29 -4.92
N PHE A 377 -27.46 -8.86 -5.99
CA PHE A 377 -28.15 -8.94 -7.28
C PHE A 377 -29.12 -10.12 -7.41
N GLN A 378 -29.28 -10.94 -6.36
CA GLN A 378 -30.23 -12.06 -6.31
C GLN A 378 -30.03 -13.09 -7.44
N ARG A 379 -28.79 -13.30 -7.90
CA ARG A 379 -28.44 -14.32 -8.90
C ARG A 379 -28.40 -15.71 -8.27
N LYS A 380 -29.58 -16.30 -8.11
CA LYS A 380 -29.77 -17.60 -7.44
C LYS A 380 -29.12 -18.76 -8.19
N ASP A 381 -28.94 -18.61 -9.50
CA ASP A 381 -28.23 -19.56 -10.37
C ASP A 381 -26.76 -19.79 -9.94
N LEU A 382 -26.17 -18.85 -9.19
CA LEU A 382 -24.78 -18.92 -8.76
C LEU A 382 -24.60 -19.35 -7.29
N TYR A 383 -25.68 -19.70 -6.56
CA TYR A 383 -25.59 -20.10 -5.15
C TYR A 383 -24.65 -21.28 -4.89
N SER A 384 -24.49 -22.17 -5.87
CA SER A 384 -23.60 -23.33 -5.79
C SER A 384 -22.11 -22.95 -5.63
N LEU A 385 -21.72 -21.75 -6.08
CA LEU A 385 -20.34 -21.25 -6.02
C LEU A 385 -20.06 -20.42 -4.76
N GLY A 386 -21.09 -20.07 -3.99
CA GLY A 386 -20.97 -19.09 -2.89
C GLY A 386 -20.07 -19.56 -1.75
N ARG A 387 -20.29 -20.77 -1.22
CA ARG A 387 -19.56 -21.27 -0.04
C ARG A 387 -18.07 -21.53 -0.34
N SER A 388 -17.75 -22.05 -1.53
CA SER A 388 -16.37 -22.25 -1.98
C SER A 388 -15.65 -20.92 -2.19
N ALA A 389 -16.30 -19.94 -2.83
CA ALA A 389 -15.74 -18.60 -3.04
C ALA A 389 -15.45 -17.88 -1.71
N VAL A 390 -16.37 -17.95 -0.72
CA VAL A 390 -16.16 -17.34 0.61
C VAL A 390 -15.01 -18.01 1.36
N LEU A 391 -14.93 -19.35 1.39
CA LEU A 391 -13.82 -20.05 2.03
C LEU A 391 -12.47 -19.71 1.37
N MET A 392 -12.44 -19.67 0.04
CA MET A 392 -11.27 -19.28 -0.72
C MET A 392 -10.83 -17.84 -0.39
N GLY A 393 -11.78 -16.91 -0.32
CA GLY A 393 -11.53 -15.54 0.14
C GLY A 393 -10.93 -15.51 1.54
N LEU A 394 -11.53 -16.22 2.50
CA LEU A 394 -11.07 -16.27 3.88
C LEU A 394 -9.63 -16.76 4.00
N LEU A 395 -9.30 -17.85 3.32
CA LEU A 395 -7.93 -18.40 3.32
C LEU A 395 -6.95 -17.45 2.63
N SER A 396 -7.35 -16.84 1.52
CA SER A 396 -6.51 -15.92 0.75
C SER A 396 -6.16 -14.63 1.50
N TYR A 397 -7.14 -14.02 2.19
CA TYR A 397 -6.89 -12.81 2.99
C TYR A 397 -6.17 -13.11 4.30
N SER A 398 -6.36 -14.30 4.85
CA SER A 398 -5.58 -14.79 5.99
C SER A 398 -4.12 -14.99 5.59
N PHE A 399 -3.85 -15.54 4.40
CA PHE A 399 -2.51 -15.64 3.82
C PHE A 399 -1.83 -14.28 3.68
N VAL A 400 -2.53 -13.30 3.09
CA VAL A 400 -2.06 -11.91 3.00
C VAL A 400 -1.63 -11.37 4.36
N THR A 401 -2.42 -11.61 5.40
CA THR A 401 -2.09 -11.16 6.76
C THR A 401 -0.79 -11.77 7.27
N VAL A 402 -0.55 -13.06 7.02
CA VAL A 402 0.70 -13.74 7.39
C VAL A 402 1.90 -13.18 6.62
N THR A 403 1.75 -12.94 5.31
CA THR A 403 2.79 -12.34 4.47
C THR A 403 3.13 -10.93 4.93
N LEU A 404 2.13 -10.11 5.29
CA LEU A 404 2.35 -8.78 5.85
C LEU A 404 3.11 -8.83 7.18
N ILE A 405 2.77 -9.75 8.08
CA ILE A 405 3.51 -9.95 9.34
C ILE A 405 4.97 -10.33 9.07
N ALA A 406 5.25 -11.14 8.04
CA ALA A 406 6.61 -11.50 7.64
C ALA A 406 7.37 -10.32 7.01
N ASP A 407 6.68 -9.42 6.30
CA ASP A 407 7.29 -8.25 5.67
C ASP A 407 7.65 -7.14 6.69
N LEU A 408 6.86 -6.98 7.75
CA LEU A 408 7.10 -5.95 8.76
C LEU A 408 8.46 -6.12 9.46
N GLY A 409 9.16 -5.00 9.64
CA GLY A 409 10.38 -4.96 10.46
C GLY A 409 10.10 -5.19 11.94
N LEU A 410 8.98 -4.67 12.46
CA LEU A 410 8.62 -4.73 13.89
C LEU A 410 7.16 -5.23 14.05
N PRO A 411 6.86 -6.50 13.73
CA PRO A 411 5.48 -7.00 13.71
C PRO A 411 4.79 -7.01 15.07
N TRP A 412 5.54 -7.09 16.18
CA TRP A 412 4.96 -6.98 17.54
C TRP A 412 4.41 -5.59 17.84
N ASN A 413 4.83 -4.54 17.12
CA ASN A 413 4.26 -3.20 17.23
C ASN A 413 2.98 -3.02 16.38
N SER A 414 2.50 -4.06 15.69
CA SER A 414 1.30 -3.98 14.84
C SER A 414 0.04 -3.52 15.58
N TYR A 415 -0.05 -3.69 16.90
CA TYR A 415 -1.15 -3.15 17.72
C TYR A 415 -1.26 -1.62 17.63
N GLN A 416 -0.17 -0.90 17.31
CA GLN A 416 -0.18 0.54 17.09
C GLN A 416 -1.10 0.95 15.93
N LEU A 417 -1.34 0.06 14.96
CA LEU A 417 -2.31 0.32 13.89
C LEU A 417 -3.73 0.51 14.42
N ALA A 418 -4.07 -0.10 15.56
CA ALA A 418 -5.38 0.05 16.18
C ALA A 418 -5.47 1.26 17.11
N LEU A 419 -4.34 1.75 17.64
CA LEU A 419 -4.30 2.86 18.61
C LEU A 419 -4.13 4.22 17.94
N GLN A 420 -3.43 4.26 16.81
CA GLN A 420 -3.08 5.51 16.12
C GLN A 420 -4.13 5.82 15.04
N SER A 421 -4.27 7.09 14.68
CA SER A 421 -5.22 7.54 13.63
C SER A 421 -4.57 8.71 12.86
N PRO A 422 -3.66 8.45 11.91
CA PRO A 422 -3.05 9.51 11.11
C PRO A 422 -4.08 10.21 10.21
N GLU A 423 -3.96 11.53 10.03
CA GLU A 423 -4.99 12.32 9.33
C GLU A 423 -4.99 12.14 7.80
N GLN A 424 -3.94 11.57 7.20
CA GLN A 424 -3.80 11.42 5.74
C GLN A 424 -2.93 10.23 5.36
N SER A 425 -3.29 9.02 5.81
CA SER A 425 -2.54 7.81 5.46
C SER A 425 -3.37 6.76 4.73
N ALA A 426 -3.02 6.54 3.46
CA ALA A 426 -3.55 5.43 2.66
C ALA A 426 -3.18 4.07 3.27
N MET A 427 -1.99 3.93 3.87
CA MET A 427 -1.60 2.69 4.53
C MET A 427 -2.42 2.41 5.80
N PHE A 428 -2.83 3.45 6.53
CA PHE A 428 -3.74 3.28 7.66
C PHE A 428 -5.09 2.74 7.20
N GLU A 429 -5.66 3.33 6.15
CA GLU A 429 -6.91 2.86 5.54
C GLU A 429 -6.80 1.41 5.07
N VAL A 430 -5.77 1.09 4.29
CA VAL A 430 -5.50 -0.26 3.76
C VAL A 430 -5.42 -1.28 4.90
N SER A 431 -4.68 -0.96 5.98
CA SER A 431 -4.47 -1.86 7.11
C SER A 431 -5.78 -2.20 7.84
N TRP A 432 -6.60 -1.18 8.11
CA TRP A 432 -7.91 -1.37 8.74
C TRP A 432 -8.89 -2.13 7.84
N CYS A 433 -8.89 -1.84 6.53
CA CYS A 433 -9.72 -2.56 5.58
C CYS A 433 -9.43 -4.07 5.59
N VAL A 434 -8.16 -4.47 5.57
CA VAL A 434 -7.78 -5.90 5.59
C VAL A 434 -8.24 -6.57 6.88
N GLY A 435 -8.03 -5.93 8.05
CA GLY A 435 -8.43 -6.49 9.34
C GLY A 435 -9.95 -6.65 9.49
N LEU A 436 -10.72 -5.61 9.12
CA LEU A 436 -12.17 -5.68 9.08
C LEU A 436 -12.66 -6.74 8.11
N TYR A 437 -11.96 -6.88 6.99
CA TYR A 437 -12.34 -7.80 5.96
C TYR A 437 -12.17 -9.26 6.39
N VAL A 438 -10.99 -9.65 6.89
CA VAL A 438 -10.78 -11.00 7.42
C VAL A 438 -11.85 -11.34 8.46
N THR A 439 -12.20 -10.37 9.31
CA THR A 439 -13.23 -10.56 10.33
C THR A 439 -14.63 -10.75 9.72
N ILE A 440 -15.01 -9.99 8.69
CA ILE A 440 -16.30 -10.13 8.01
C ILE A 440 -16.40 -11.46 7.25
N LEU A 441 -15.34 -11.90 6.56
CA LEU A 441 -15.33 -13.22 5.90
C LEU A 441 -15.46 -14.36 6.90
N LEU A 442 -14.77 -14.24 8.03
CA LEU A 442 -14.88 -15.21 9.10
C LEU A 442 -16.33 -15.27 9.58
N LEU A 443 -16.94 -14.11 9.85
CA LEU A 443 -18.35 -14.02 10.23
C LEU A 443 -19.30 -14.57 9.16
N GLU A 444 -19.02 -14.35 7.87
CA GLU A 444 -19.82 -14.89 6.77
C GLU A 444 -19.69 -16.42 6.65
N PHE A 445 -18.50 -16.96 6.95
CA PHE A 445 -18.23 -18.39 6.88
C PHE A 445 -18.70 -19.19 8.10
N LEU A 446 -18.76 -18.58 9.30
CA LEU A 446 -19.13 -19.23 10.57
C LEU A 446 -20.44 -20.06 10.57
N PRO A 447 -21.50 -19.73 9.83
CA PRO A 447 -22.69 -20.58 9.76
C PRO A 447 -22.42 -21.99 9.23
N VAL A 448 -21.40 -22.18 8.38
CA VAL A 448 -21.04 -23.47 7.78
C VAL A 448 -20.57 -24.49 8.85
N PRO A 449 -19.57 -24.18 9.71
CA PRO A 449 -19.22 -25.07 10.82
C PRO A 449 -20.35 -25.24 11.84
N PHE A 450 -21.15 -24.19 12.11
CA PHE A 450 -22.30 -24.33 13.02
C PHE A 450 -23.35 -25.32 12.51
N GLU A 451 -23.62 -25.33 11.19
CA GLU A 451 -24.50 -26.30 10.54
C GLU A 451 -23.92 -27.73 10.62
N ARG A 452 -22.61 -27.89 10.39
CA ARG A 452 -21.94 -29.20 10.41
C ARG A 452 -21.98 -29.87 11.79
N TRP A 453 -21.76 -29.10 12.86
CA TRP A 453 -21.69 -29.61 14.22
C TRP A 453 -22.98 -29.41 15.02
N GLY A 454 -24.07 -28.95 14.40
CA GLY A 454 -25.36 -28.79 15.07
C GLY A 454 -25.37 -27.73 16.19
N LEU A 455 -24.51 -26.72 16.12
CA LEU A 455 -24.34 -25.70 17.17
C LEU A 455 -25.43 -24.62 17.12
N ALA A 456 -26.67 -25.01 17.42
CA ALA A 456 -27.84 -24.12 17.32
C ALA A 456 -27.74 -22.85 18.19
N ARG A 457 -27.17 -22.95 19.40
CA ARG A 457 -26.95 -21.78 20.28
C ARG A 457 -25.99 -20.76 19.67
N ALA A 458 -24.87 -21.23 19.12
CA ALA A 458 -23.89 -20.36 18.47
C ALA A 458 -24.48 -19.69 17.23
N MET A 459 -25.27 -20.44 16.44
CA MET A 459 -25.98 -19.89 15.29
C MET A 459 -26.97 -18.79 15.68
N ALA A 460 -27.73 -18.96 16.77
CA ALA A 460 -28.66 -17.94 17.26
C ALA A 460 -27.93 -16.67 17.74
N ILE A 461 -26.81 -16.82 18.45
CA ILE A 461 -25.96 -15.70 18.89
C ILE A 461 -25.43 -14.94 17.67
N TRP A 462 -24.87 -15.66 16.70
CA TRP A 462 -24.34 -15.06 15.48
C TRP A 462 -25.41 -14.31 14.68
N GLN A 463 -26.62 -14.87 14.55
CA GLN A 463 -27.75 -14.19 13.90
C GLN A 463 -28.15 -12.88 14.60
N LYS A 464 -28.06 -12.85 15.94
CA LYS A 464 -28.43 -11.67 16.73
C LYS A 464 -27.37 -10.57 16.63
N TRP A 465 -26.09 -10.92 16.65
CA TRP A 465 -25.00 -9.98 16.85
C TRP A 465 -24.22 -9.60 15.59
N SER A 466 -24.25 -10.41 14.53
CA SER A 466 -23.48 -10.14 13.29
C SER A 466 -23.80 -8.78 12.67
N GLY A 467 -25.08 -8.40 12.56
CA GLY A 467 -25.47 -7.09 12.03
C GLY A 467 -25.05 -5.92 12.92
N ALA A 468 -25.13 -6.08 14.24
CA ALA A 468 -24.69 -5.05 15.20
C ALA A 468 -23.18 -4.86 15.16
N TYR A 469 -22.41 -5.95 15.04
CA TYR A 469 -20.97 -5.90 14.83
C TYR A 469 -20.62 -5.11 13.57
N VAL A 470 -21.25 -5.42 12.43
CA VAL A 470 -21.00 -4.71 11.16
C VAL A 470 -21.27 -3.21 11.31
N ALA A 471 -22.42 -2.83 11.89
CA ALA A 471 -22.76 -1.43 12.10
C ALA A 471 -21.72 -0.71 12.99
N GLY A 472 -21.33 -1.32 14.11
CA GLY A 472 -20.32 -0.77 15.01
C GLY A 472 -18.94 -0.67 14.36
N ALA A 473 -18.49 -1.72 13.68
CA ALA A 473 -17.17 -1.80 13.06
C ALA A 473 -17.01 -0.81 11.90
N VAL A 474 -18.01 -0.71 11.00
CA VAL A 474 -17.98 0.26 9.89
C VAL A 474 -18.09 1.70 10.41
N THR A 475 -18.90 1.94 11.45
CA THR A 475 -18.98 3.27 12.09
C THR A 475 -17.65 3.69 12.68
N LEU A 476 -17.00 2.79 13.44
CA LEU A 476 -15.68 3.05 14.02
C LEU A 476 -14.65 3.32 12.93
N PHE A 477 -14.64 2.53 11.85
CA PHE A 477 -13.76 2.74 10.71
C PHE A 477 -13.95 4.13 10.07
N VAL A 478 -15.19 4.52 9.79
CA VAL A 478 -15.52 5.84 9.24
C VAL A 478 -15.08 6.96 10.19
N PHE A 479 -15.26 6.78 11.50
CA PHE A 479 -14.80 7.75 12.49
C PHE A 479 -13.27 7.88 12.51
N LEU A 480 -12.54 6.76 12.56
CA LEU A 480 -11.08 6.77 12.64
C LEU A 480 -10.41 7.36 11.39
N LEU A 481 -11.03 7.19 10.22
CA LEU A 481 -10.51 7.73 8.97
C LEU A 481 -10.85 9.22 8.78
N SER A 482 -12.06 9.64 9.17
CA SER A 482 -12.52 11.02 8.93
C SER A 482 -12.32 11.98 10.09
N ARG A 483 -12.21 11.45 11.32
CA ARG A 483 -12.32 12.19 12.60
C ARG A 483 -13.53 13.13 12.65
N ASN A 484 -14.57 12.81 11.88
CA ASN A 484 -15.74 13.65 11.71
C ASN A 484 -16.97 12.95 12.29
N TYR A 485 -17.51 13.52 13.37
CA TYR A 485 -18.69 13.01 14.04
C TYR A 485 -19.92 12.95 13.14
N VAL A 486 -20.04 13.81 12.13
CA VAL A 486 -21.16 13.79 11.18
C VAL A 486 -21.11 12.55 10.30
N TYR A 487 -19.95 12.24 9.71
CA TYR A 487 -19.81 11.02 8.90
C TYR A 487 -19.97 9.76 9.75
N ALA A 488 -19.44 9.75 10.96
CA ALA A 488 -19.65 8.64 11.90
C ALA A 488 -21.14 8.45 12.24
N ALA A 489 -21.87 9.53 12.55
CA ALA A 489 -23.30 9.47 12.83
C ALA A 489 -24.11 8.99 11.62
N LEU A 490 -23.80 9.49 10.42
CA LEU A 490 -24.45 9.05 9.19
C LEU A 490 -24.19 7.56 8.91
N ALA A 491 -22.95 7.09 9.06
CA ALA A 491 -22.60 5.67 8.93
C ALA A 491 -23.36 4.83 9.95
N ALA A 492 -23.42 5.26 11.21
CA ALA A 492 -24.15 4.56 12.27
C ALA A 492 -25.63 4.43 11.94
N VAL A 493 -26.27 5.51 11.48
CA VAL A 493 -27.70 5.51 11.09
C VAL A 493 -27.93 4.57 9.91
N VAL A 494 -27.15 4.69 8.83
CA VAL A 494 -27.33 3.88 7.61
C VAL A 494 -27.11 2.40 7.91
N PHE A 495 -25.98 2.02 8.50
CA PHE A 495 -25.67 0.61 8.72
C PHE A 495 -26.53 -0.01 9.83
N SER A 496 -26.95 0.75 10.85
CA SER A 496 -27.92 0.25 11.84
C SER A 496 -29.31 0.05 11.23
N ALA A 497 -29.75 0.96 10.35
CA ALA A 497 -31.00 0.80 9.63
C ALA A 497 -30.96 -0.43 8.71
N LEU A 498 -29.88 -0.62 7.95
CA LEU A 498 -29.69 -1.80 7.11
C LEU A 498 -29.65 -3.09 7.93
N ALA A 499 -28.92 -3.10 9.05
CA ALA A 499 -28.86 -4.25 9.95
C ALA A 499 -30.24 -4.58 10.56
N TRP A 500 -31.05 -3.57 10.87
CA TRP A 500 -32.41 -3.76 11.38
C TRP A 500 -33.38 -4.25 10.30
N LEU A 501 -33.35 -3.64 9.11
CA LEU A 501 -34.22 -3.98 7.97
C LEU A 501 -33.98 -5.40 7.45
N PHE A 502 -32.72 -5.84 7.41
CA PHE A 502 -32.33 -7.15 6.90
C PHE A 502 -32.10 -8.19 8.00
N ARG A 503 -32.53 -7.91 9.24
CA ARG A 503 -32.50 -8.88 10.32
C ARG A 503 -33.38 -10.09 9.97
N ALA A 504 -32.84 -11.29 10.17
CA ALA A 504 -33.57 -12.54 9.96
C ALA A 504 -34.72 -12.68 11.00
N LYS A 505 -35.91 -12.17 10.67
CA LYS A 505 -37.16 -12.36 11.43
C LYS A 505 -37.83 -13.67 10.98
N ASP A 506 -37.29 -14.83 11.38
CA ASP A 506 -37.93 -16.17 11.21
C ASP A 506 -37.69 -16.93 9.87
N LYS A 507 -36.69 -16.55 9.07
CA LYS A 507 -36.25 -17.33 7.88
C LYS A 507 -34.79 -17.79 8.03
N LYS A 508 -34.38 -18.83 7.27
CA LYS A 508 -32.97 -19.28 7.22
C LYS A 508 -32.04 -18.07 7.12
N PRO A 509 -31.02 -17.97 7.97
CA PRO A 509 -30.22 -16.76 8.07
C PRO A 509 -29.41 -16.58 6.78
N GLU A 510 -29.63 -15.48 6.08
CA GLU A 510 -28.81 -15.08 4.94
C GLU A 510 -27.90 -13.93 5.40
N PRO A 511 -26.57 -14.03 5.18
CA PRO A 511 -25.60 -13.03 5.66
C PRO A 511 -25.61 -11.75 4.81
N ILE A 512 -26.78 -11.16 4.55
CA ILE A 512 -26.94 -10.05 3.59
C ILE A 512 -26.20 -8.80 4.06
N ILE A 513 -26.31 -8.45 5.34
CA ILE A 513 -25.59 -7.28 5.89
C ILE A 513 -24.08 -7.47 5.84
N LEU A 514 -23.60 -8.70 6.05
CA LEU A 514 -22.19 -9.05 5.91
C LEU A 514 -21.77 -8.93 4.44
N ALA A 515 -22.58 -9.43 3.49
CA ALA A 515 -22.30 -9.29 2.05
C ALA A 515 -22.26 -7.82 1.58
N ILE A 516 -23.19 -6.98 2.05
CA ILE A 516 -23.18 -5.54 1.73
C ILE A 516 -21.92 -4.87 2.30
N ALA A 517 -21.60 -5.13 3.56
CA ALA A 517 -20.40 -4.56 4.19
C ALA A 517 -19.11 -5.06 3.52
N ALA A 518 -19.06 -6.34 3.20
CA ALA A 518 -18.00 -7.01 2.47
C ALA A 518 -17.74 -6.33 1.11
N VAL A 519 -18.77 -6.16 0.27
CA VAL A 519 -18.64 -5.49 -1.04
C VAL A 519 -18.27 -4.01 -0.87
N THR A 520 -18.83 -3.33 0.13
CA THR A 520 -18.52 -1.93 0.42
C THR A 520 -17.05 -1.74 0.79
N LEU A 521 -16.55 -2.53 1.75
CA LEU A 521 -15.16 -2.47 2.20
C LEU A 521 -14.18 -2.96 1.13
N SER A 522 -14.56 -3.96 0.32
CA SER A 522 -13.79 -4.41 -0.84
C SER A 522 -13.53 -3.28 -1.83
N THR A 523 -14.57 -2.50 -2.13
CA THR A 523 -14.50 -1.36 -3.06
C THR A 523 -13.49 -0.33 -2.57
N MET A 524 -13.51 -0.02 -1.27
CA MET A 524 -12.58 0.95 -0.67
C MET A 524 -11.16 0.42 -0.66
N HIS A 525 -10.95 -0.80 -0.17
CA HIS A 525 -9.63 -1.40 -0.05
C HIS A 525 -8.88 -1.44 -1.39
N GLN A 526 -9.50 -1.96 -2.45
CA GLN A 526 -8.88 -2.03 -3.78
C GLN A 526 -8.55 -0.64 -4.33
N SER A 527 -9.38 0.35 -4.04
CA SER A 527 -9.13 1.73 -4.45
C SER A 527 -8.01 2.40 -3.66
N SER A 528 -7.96 2.19 -2.34
CA SER A 528 -6.97 2.74 -1.43
C SER A 528 -5.56 2.21 -1.70
N LEU A 529 -5.45 0.95 -2.13
CA LEU A 529 -4.20 0.34 -2.55
C LEU A 529 -3.64 1.04 -3.81
N GLY A 530 -4.50 1.46 -4.74
CA GLY A 530 -4.10 2.34 -5.84
C GLY A 530 -3.68 3.74 -5.39
N SER A 531 -4.22 4.23 -4.27
CA SER A 531 -3.87 5.56 -3.72
C SER A 531 -2.47 5.62 -3.11
N LEU A 532 -1.89 4.46 -2.75
CA LEU A 532 -0.50 4.36 -2.27
C LEU A 532 0.49 4.89 -3.31
N PHE A 533 0.26 4.58 -4.59
CA PHE A 533 1.12 5.01 -5.69
C PHE A 533 0.96 6.51 -6.02
N LEU A 534 -0.12 7.15 -5.56
CA LEU A 534 -0.29 8.60 -5.70
C LEU A 534 0.70 9.39 -4.83
N LEU A 535 1.25 8.77 -3.77
CA LEU A 535 2.29 9.37 -2.93
C LEU A 535 3.70 9.29 -3.54
N MET A 536 3.86 8.67 -4.71
CA MET A 536 5.15 8.48 -5.38
C MET A 536 5.08 8.79 -6.89
N PRO A 537 4.62 9.98 -7.28
CA PRO A 537 4.39 10.35 -8.67
C PRO A 537 5.65 10.35 -9.53
N ASP A 538 6.81 10.61 -8.93
CA ASP A 538 8.09 10.61 -9.64
C ASP A 538 8.70 9.21 -9.78
N LYS A 539 8.28 8.23 -8.98
CA LYS A 539 8.91 6.90 -8.95
C LYS A 539 8.30 5.90 -9.92
N LEU A 540 7.04 6.08 -10.31
CA LEU A 540 6.34 5.15 -11.21
C LEU A 540 6.39 5.66 -12.67
N ALA A 541 6.64 4.75 -13.61
CA ALA A 541 6.71 5.09 -15.02
C ALA A 541 5.37 5.69 -15.55
N PRO A 542 5.41 6.67 -16.47
CA PRO A 542 4.22 7.40 -16.93
C PRO A 542 3.10 6.54 -17.52
N GLN A 543 3.44 5.37 -18.09
CA GLN A 543 2.49 4.44 -18.68
C GLN A 543 1.54 3.81 -17.63
N TRP A 544 2.01 3.64 -16.39
CA TRP A 544 1.22 3.05 -15.30
C TRP A 544 0.74 4.08 -14.29
N TRP A 545 1.47 5.19 -14.09
CA TRP A 545 1.06 6.21 -13.13
C TRP A 545 -0.13 7.04 -13.64
N SER A 546 -1.19 7.16 -12.83
CA SER A 546 -2.36 8.01 -13.12
C SER A 546 -2.99 8.53 -11.83
N PRO A 547 -3.49 9.78 -11.79
CA PRO A 547 -4.24 10.30 -10.65
C PRO A 547 -5.53 9.52 -10.35
N VAL A 548 -6.08 8.77 -11.33
CA VAL A 548 -7.29 7.94 -11.15
C VAL A 548 -6.98 6.44 -10.99
N MET A 549 -5.74 6.11 -10.66
CA MET A 549 -5.31 4.73 -10.38
C MET A 549 -6.16 3.99 -9.32
N PRO A 550 -6.67 4.63 -8.25
CA PRO A 550 -7.63 3.99 -7.33
C PRO A 550 -8.81 3.30 -8.05
N ILE A 551 -9.39 3.96 -9.06
CA ILE A 551 -10.52 3.42 -9.81
C ILE A 551 -10.05 2.26 -10.70
N SER A 552 -8.91 2.43 -11.38
CA SER A 552 -8.28 1.41 -12.23
C SER A 552 -7.99 0.10 -11.47
N PHE A 553 -7.48 0.22 -10.24
CA PHE A 553 -7.17 -0.93 -9.37
C PHE A 553 -8.44 -1.66 -8.91
N PHE A 554 -9.49 -0.91 -8.56
CA PHE A 554 -10.79 -1.49 -8.26
C PHE A 554 -11.38 -2.26 -9.46
N LEU A 555 -11.47 -1.64 -10.63
CA LEU A 555 -12.05 -2.26 -11.83
C LEU A 555 -11.32 -3.54 -12.26
N SER A 556 -9.98 -3.51 -12.23
CA SER A 556 -9.16 -4.68 -12.54
C SER A 556 -9.35 -5.84 -11.56
N SER A 557 -9.53 -5.56 -10.26
CA SER A 557 -9.75 -6.60 -9.25
C SER A 557 -11.05 -7.40 -9.46
N ILE A 558 -12.12 -6.76 -9.95
CA ILE A 558 -13.40 -7.45 -10.27
C ILE A 558 -13.18 -8.46 -11.40
N ALA A 559 -12.49 -8.05 -12.46
CA ALA A 559 -12.19 -8.91 -13.60
C ALA A 559 -11.28 -10.09 -13.20
N ALA A 560 -10.18 -9.80 -12.50
CA ALA A 560 -9.26 -10.84 -12.03
C ALA A 560 -9.91 -11.82 -11.06
N GLY A 561 -10.71 -11.31 -10.13
CA GLY A 561 -11.37 -12.11 -9.11
C GLY A 561 -12.45 -13.02 -9.67
N THR A 562 -13.32 -12.52 -10.54
CA THR A 562 -14.33 -13.36 -11.20
C THR A 562 -13.69 -14.40 -12.13
N GLY A 563 -12.59 -14.04 -12.81
CA GLY A 563 -11.77 -14.97 -13.59
C GLY A 563 -11.16 -16.08 -12.74
N LEU A 564 -10.59 -15.75 -11.57
CA LEU A 564 -9.99 -16.76 -10.70
C LEU A 564 -11.02 -17.75 -10.16
N VAL A 565 -12.22 -17.28 -9.79
CA VAL A 565 -13.29 -18.19 -9.34
C VAL A 565 -13.59 -19.25 -10.41
N ILE A 566 -13.62 -18.87 -11.70
CA ILE A 566 -13.81 -19.83 -12.79
C ILE A 566 -12.66 -20.84 -12.84
N VAL A 567 -11.41 -20.36 -12.81
CA VAL A 567 -10.21 -21.23 -12.86
C VAL A 567 -10.21 -22.24 -11.72
N ILE A 568 -10.48 -21.78 -10.49
CA ILE A 568 -10.46 -22.60 -9.28
C ILE A 568 -11.59 -23.62 -9.29
N GLU A 569 -12.82 -23.22 -9.65
CA GLU A 569 -13.95 -24.16 -9.73
C GLU A 569 -13.73 -25.24 -10.79
N MET A 570 -13.09 -24.92 -11.91
CA MET A 570 -12.70 -25.92 -12.91
C MET A 570 -11.60 -26.86 -12.41
N TRP A 571 -10.63 -26.35 -11.65
CA TRP A 571 -9.61 -27.17 -10.99
C TRP A 571 -10.20 -28.08 -9.92
N ILE A 572 -11.13 -27.59 -9.11
CA ILE A 572 -11.90 -28.36 -8.12
C ILE A 572 -12.68 -29.49 -8.80
N ALA A 573 -13.35 -29.18 -9.91
CA ALA A 573 -14.11 -30.16 -10.68
C ALA A 573 -13.20 -31.27 -11.24
N ARG A 574 -12.04 -30.90 -11.82
CA ARG A 574 -11.07 -31.85 -12.35
C ARG A 574 -10.37 -32.66 -11.26
N GLY A 575 -9.94 -32.01 -10.18
CA GLY A 575 -9.15 -32.62 -9.11
C GLY A 575 -9.90 -33.66 -8.28
N TRP A 576 -11.22 -33.50 -8.13
CA TRP A 576 -12.08 -34.46 -7.41
C TRP A 576 -13.06 -35.21 -8.32
N ASN A 577 -12.83 -35.20 -9.63
CA ASN A 577 -13.64 -35.87 -10.65
C ASN A 577 -15.15 -35.61 -10.49
N ARG A 578 -15.52 -34.33 -10.45
CA ARG A 578 -16.88 -33.84 -10.28
C ARG A 578 -17.39 -33.20 -11.58
N PRO A 579 -18.71 -33.24 -11.85
CA PRO A 579 -19.27 -32.53 -12.99
C PRO A 579 -18.97 -31.03 -12.88
N THR A 580 -18.53 -30.44 -13.99
CA THR A 580 -18.22 -29.00 -14.05
C THR A 580 -19.52 -28.23 -14.30
N PRO A 581 -19.90 -27.27 -13.44
CA PRO A 581 -21.14 -26.50 -13.58
C PRO A 581 -21.01 -25.46 -14.70
N MET A 582 -20.94 -25.92 -15.96
CA MET A 582 -20.57 -25.09 -17.11
C MET A 582 -21.53 -23.92 -17.33
N ARG A 583 -22.82 -24.08 -17.04
CA ARG A 583 -23.81 -23.00 -17.17
C ARG A 583 -23.52 -21.85 -16.19
N GLN A 584 -23.25 -22.19 -14.93
CA GLN A 584 -22.90 -21.23 -13.88
C GLN A 584 -21.54 -20.57 -14.17
N LEU A 585 -20.55 -21.34 -14.61
CA LEU A 585 -19.23 -20.81 -14.96
C LEU A 585 -19.25 -19.94 -16.22
N ALA A 586 -20.05 -20.27 -17.23
CA ALA A 586 -20.23 -19.44 -18.41
C ALA A 586 -20.93 -18.11 -18.07
N ALA A 587 -21.87 -18.12 -17.13
CA ALA A 587 -22.49 -16.91 -16.60
C ALA A 587 -21.47 -16.04 -15.84
N MET A 588 -20.59 -16.64 -15.02
CA MET A 588 -19.46 -15.92 -14.42
C MET A 588 -18.52 -15.36 -15.49
N GLY A 589 -18.22 -16.13 -16.55
CA GLY A 589 -17.39 -15.67 -17.66
C GLY A 589 -17.97 -14.47 -18.41
N GLN A 590 -19.30 -14.33 -18.48
CA GLN A 590 -19.95 -13.14 -19.01
C GLN A 590 -19.69 -11.91 -18.11
N ILE A 591 -19.69 -12.09 -16.79
CA ILE A 591 -19.39 -11.01 -15.83
C ILE A 591 -17.91 -10.61 -15.94
N THR A 592 -17.02 -11.59 -16.05
CA THR A 592 -15.59 -11.36 -16.31
C THR A 592 -15.38 -10.58 -17.60
N PHE A 593 -16.07 -10.92 -18.69
CA PHE A 593 -16.01 -10.17 -19.95
C PHE A 593 -16.39 -8.69 -19.79
N TRP A 594 -17.54 -8.41 -19.17
CA TRP A 594 -18.02 -7.02 -19.04
C TRP A 594 -17.14 -6.20 -18.09
N SER A 595 -16.71 -6.78 -16.97
CA SER A 595 -15.80 -6.10 -16.04
C SER A 595 -14.44 -5.80 -16.70
N LEU A 596 -13.90 -6.75 -17.47
CA LEU A 596 -12.66 -6.58 -18.23
C LEU A 596 -12.80 -5.49 -19.31
N LEU A 597 -13.94 -5.45 -20.01
CA LEU A 597 -14.19 -4.45 -21.05
C LEU A 597 -14.26 -3.04 -20.47
N VAL A 598 -15.00 -2.85 -19.37
CA VAL A 598 -15.09 -1.57 -18.67
C VAL A 598 -13.70 -1.12 -18.20
N TYR A 599 -12.92 -2.03 -17.61
CA TYR A 599 -11.56 -1.75 -17.20
C TYR A 599 -10.65 -1.34 -18.37
N ALA A 600 -10.68 -2.09 -19.48
CA ALA A 600 -9.87 -1.80 -20.65
C ALA A 600 -10.22 -0.44 -21.28
N ILE A 601 -11.51 -0.13 -21.43
CA ILE A 601 -11.97 1.17 -21.93
C ILE A 601 -11.52 2.29 -20.99
N PHE A 602 -11.74 2.13 -19.68
CA PHE A 602 -11.36 3.13 -18.69
C PHE A 602 -9.86 3.42 -18.75
N ARG A 603 -9.04 2.37 -18.82
CA ARG A 603 -7.57 2.51 -18.86
C ARG A 603 -7.08 3.18 -20.14
N LEU A 604 -7.61 2.81 -21.29
CA LEU A 604 -7.23 3.43 -22.57
C LEU A 604 -7.71 4.89 -22.64
N ALA A 605 -8.90 5.19 -22.12
CA ALA A 605 -9.44 6.55 -22.04
C ALA A 605 -8.58 7.44 -21.12
N ASP A 606 -8.24 6.97 -19.91
CA ASP A 606 -7.34 7.67 -18.99
C ASP A 606 -5.98 7.97 -19.65
N MET A 607 -5.39 6.98 -20.31
CA MET A 607 -4.11 7.15 -21.01
C MET A 607 -4.20 8.18 -22.14
N GLY A 608 -5.32 8.20 -22.87
CA GLY A 608 -5.60 9.17 -23.92
C GLY A 608 -5.75 10.59 -23.39
N VAL A 609 -6.51 10.77 -22.30
CA VAL A 609 -6.67 12.06 -21.63
C VAL A 609 -5.33 12.61 -21.13
N ARG A 610 -4.42 11.73 -20.69
CA ARG A 610 -3.06 12.11 -20.25
C ARG A 610 -2.05 12.30 -21.38
N GLY A 611 -2.44 12.04 -22.63
CA GLY A 611 -1.54 12.14 -23.79
C GLY A 611 -0.37 11.15 -23.79
N GLN A 612 -0.48 10.02 -23.08
CA GLN A 612 0.65 9.09 -22.84
C GLN A 612 0.76 7.95 -23.86
N PHE A 613 -0.05 7.94 -24.93
CA PHE A 613 -0.02 6.86 -25.94
C PHE A 613 1.34 6.68 -26.61
N ALA A 614 2.10 7.76 -26.82
CA ALA A 614 3.44 7.67 -27.39
C ALA A 614 4.38 6.80 -26.53
N GLY A 615 4.23 6.87 -25.19
CA GLY A 615 5.02 6.07 -24.25
C GLY A 615 4.72 4.56 -24.29
N ALA A 616 3.59 4.15 -24.90
CA ALA A 616 3.28 2.73 -25.11
C ALA A 616 4.15 2.08 -26.20
N PHE A 617 4.67 2.88 -27.13
CA PHE A 617 5.45 2.38 -28.27
C PHE A 617 6.97 2.62 -28.11
N GLY A 618 7.41 3.14 -26.95
CA GLY A 618 8.81 3.46 -26.69
C GLY A 618 9.47 2.51 -25.69
N GLY A 619 10.61 1.93 -26.08
CA GLY A 619 11.52 1.17 -25.21
C GLY A 619 10.92 -0.10 -24.59
N THR A 620 11.66 -0.69 -23.64
CA THR A 620 11.27 -1.92 -22.94
C THR A 620 9.97 -1.76 -22.16
N MET A 621 9.74 -0.59 -21.55
CA MET A 621 8.51 -0.31 -20.80
C MET A 621 7.27 -0.28 -21.69
N GLY A 622 7.38 0.29 -22.90
CA GLY A 622 6.30 0.22 -23.89
C GLY A 622 5.97 -1.22 -24.29
N ALA A 623 7.00 -2.06 -24.53
CA ALA A 623 6.82 -3.47 -24.86
C ALA A 623 6.10 -4.25 -23.75
N LEU A 624 6.49 -4.05 -22.49
CA LEU A 624 5.81 -4.66 -21.33
C LEU A 624 4.34 -4.22 -21.24
N PHE A 625 4.07 -2.94 -21.48
CA PHE A 625 2.71 -2.41 -21.49
C PHE A 625 1.85 -3.00 -22.61
N ILE A 626 2.38 -3.12 -23.83
CA ILE A 626 1.67 -3.75 -24.96
C ILE A 626 1.42 -5.23 -24.70
N ALA A 627 2.42 -5.96 -24.19
CA ALA A 627 2.26 -7.36 -23.82
C ALA A 627 1.14 -7.55 -22.80
N GLU A 628 1.10 -6.68 -21.78
CA GLU A 628 0.04 -6.65 -20.78
C GLU A 628 -1.35 -6.38 -21.41
N LEU A 629 -1.45 -5.40 -22.31
CA LEU A 629 -2.70 -5.04 -22.99
C LEU A 629 -3.22 -6.17 -23.89
N VAL A 630 -2.34 -6.77 -24.70
CA VAL A 630 -2.72 -7.79 -25.68
C VAL A 630 -3.06 -9.11 -25.00
N VAL A 631 -2.15 -9.61 -24.15
CA VAL A 631 -2.28 -10.92 -23.51
C VAL A 631 -3.33 -10.87 -22.40
N GLY A 632 -3.35 -9.78 -21.62
CA GLY A 632 -4.23 -9.63 -20.46
C GLY A 632 -5.64 -9.13 -20.79
N PHE A 633 -5.83 -8.35 -21.86
CA PHE A 633 -7.13 -7.72 -22.15
C PHE A 633 -7.70 -8.09 -23.51
N VAL A 634 -6.95 -7.92 -24.61
CA VAL A 634 -7.50 -8.12 -25.97
C VAL A 634 -7.85 -9.59 -26.23
N ILE A 635 -6.93 -10.51 -25.97
CA ILE A 635 -7.16 -11.94 -26.21
C ILE A 635 -8.31 -12.47 -25.33
N PRO A 636 -8.35 -12.21 -24.01
CA PRO A 636 -9.45 -12.70 -23.18
C PRO A 636 -10.81 -12.12 -23.54
N LEU A 637 -10.88 -10.85 -23.94
CA LEU A 637 -12.12 -10.25 -24.44
C LEU A 637 -12.63 -10.98 -25.69
N ALA A 638 -11.75 -11.31 -26.63
CA ALA A 638 -12.11 -12.07 -27.82
C ALA A 638 -12.62 -13.49 -27.48
N LEU A 639 -11.93 -14.19 -26.55
CA LEU A 639 -12.31 -15.54 -26.12
C LEU A 639 -13.65 -15.56 -25.36
N LEU A 640 -13.90 -14.55 -24.52
CA LEU A 640 -15.06 -14.47 -23.65
C LEU A 640 -16.23 -13.71 -24.27
N ALA A 641 -16.14 -13.15 -25.48
CA ALA A 641 -17.19 -12.32 -26.08
C ALA A 641 -18.48 -13.09 -26.40
N ARG A 642 -18.37 -14.29 -26.97
CA ARG A 642 -19.53 -15.08 -27.47
C ARG A 642 -19.99 -16.11 -26.45
N GLN A 643 -21.30 -16.31 -26.35
CA GLN A 643 -21.88 -17.32 -25.45
C GLN A 643 -21.44 -18.75 -25.81
N SER A 644 -21.36 -19.07 -27.10
CA SER A 644 -20.89 -20.37 -27.58
C SER A 644 -19.45 -20.65 -27.13
N SER A 645 -18.57 -19.66 -27.16
CA SER A 645 -17.20 -19.75 -26.68
C SER A 645 -17.13 -19.99 -25.17
N ARG A 646 -17.97 -19.31 -24.38
CA ARG A 646 -18.01 -19.46 -22.91
C ARG A 646 -18.51 -20.85 -22.47
N MET A 647 -19.26 -21.56 -23.31
CA MET A 647 -19.72 -22.92 -23.03
C MET A 647 -18.67 -23.99 -23.35
N LEU A 648 -17.56 -23.64 -24.01
CA LEU A 648 -16.44 -24.55 -24.25
C LEU A 648 -15.47 -24.52 -23.06
N PRO A 649 -15.22 -25.65 -22.35
CA PRO A 649 -14.37 -25.66 -21.16
C PRO A 649 -12.96 -25.10 -21.41
N ARG A 650 -12.33 -25.47 -22.54
CA ARG A 650 -10.97 -25.01 -22.88
C ARG A 650 -10.90 -23.49 -23.07
N THR A 651 -11.86 -22.94 -23.80
CA THR A 651 -11.92 -21.51 -24.12
C THR A 651 -12.24 -20.68 -22.88
N LEU A 652 -13.18 -21.14 -22.06
CA LEU A 652 -13.53 -20.49 -20.79
C LEU A 652 -12.33 -20.49 -19.84
N PHE A 653 -11.67 -21.64 -19.66
CA PHE A 653 -10.48 -21.75 -18.81
C PHE A 653 -9.34 -20.84 -19.29
N LEU A 654 -9.05 -20.84 -20.59
CA LEU A 654 -8.00 -19.99 -21.17
C LEU A 654 -8.32 -18.51 -21.03
N GLY A 655 -9.55 -18.09 -21.35
CA GLY A 655 -9.98 -16.69 -21.22
C GLY A 655 -9.94 -16.19 -19.77
N ALA A 656 -10.42 -16.99 -18.82
CA ALA A 656 -10.37 -16.67 -17.40
C ALA A 656 -8.93 -16.60 -16.88
N SER A 657 -8.09 -17.60 -17.24
CA SER A 657 -6.68 -17.65 -16.81
C SER A 657 -5.88 -16.46 -17.34
N LEU A 658 -6.05 -16.10 -18.62
CA LEU A 658 -5.38 -14.95 -19.22
C LEU A 658 -5.86 -13.62 -18.63
N THR A 659 -7.15 -13.50 -18.28
CA THR A 659 -7.68 -12.32 -17.58
C THR A 659 -7.01 -12.15 -16.22
N THR A 660 -6.97 -13.21 -15.41
CA THR A 660 -6.33 -13.19 -14.09
C THR A 660 -4.82 -12.95 -14.22
N ALA A 661 -4.13 -13.66 -15.12
CA ALA A 661 -2.71 -13.48 -15.37
C ALA A 661 -2.36 -12.07 -15.89
N GLY A 662 -3.23 -11.46 -16.70
CA GLY A 662 -3.05 -10.09 -17.16
C GLY A 662 -3.06 -9.07 -16.03
N VAL A 663 -3.97 -9.22 -15.06
CA VAL A 663 -4.00 -8.34 -13.88
C VAL A 663 -2.85 -8.65 -12.91
N VAL A 664 -2.45 -9.92 -12.76
CA VAL A 664 -1.24 -10.29 -12.02
C VAL A 664 -0.02 -9.62 -12.63
N PHE A 665 0.13 -9.70 -13.95
CA PHE A 665 1.22 -9.08 -14.69
C PHE A 665 1.20 -7.55 -14.57
N ASN A 666 0.01 -6.93 -14.57
CA ASN A 666 -0.13 -5.51 -14.25
C ASN A 666 0.44 -5.16 -12.87
N ARG A 667 0.12 -5.91 -11.82
CA ARG A 667 0.61 -5.63 -10.46
C ARG A 667 2.13 -5.80 -10.35
N ILE A 668 2.68 -6.82 -11.02
CA ILE A 668 4.13 -7.01 -11.12
C ILE A 668 4.77 -5.83 -11.86
N ASN A 669 4.21 -5.41 -13.00
CA ASN A 669 4.71 -4.25 -13.74
C ASN A 669 4.70 -2.99 -12.89
N VAL A 670 3.61 -2.68 -12.20
CA VAL A 670 3.50 -1.47 -11.36
C VAL A 670 4.54 -1.45 -10.24
N VAL A 671 4.82 -2.57 -9.60
CA VAL A 671 5.59 -2.60 -8.33
C VAL A 671 7.07 -2.90 -8.56
N TYR A 672 7.36 -3.77 -9.53
CA TYR A 672 8.69 -4.32 -9.72
C TYR A 672 9.40 -3.70 -10.94
N PHE A 673 8.74 -3.64 -12.10
CA PHE A 673 9.38 -3.18 -13.33
C PHE A 673 9.28 -1.67 -13.55
N ALA A 674 8.14 -1.06 -13.26
CA ALA A 674 7.84 0.34 -13.58
C ALA A 674 8.22 1.32 -12.44
N MET A 675 8.58 0.81 -11.26
CA MET A 675 9.03 1.63 -10.14
C MET A 675 10.55 1.75 -10.11
N HIS A 676 11.03 2.99 -10.17
CA HIS A 676 12.45 3.30 -10.05
C HIS A 676 12.65 4.46 -9.08
N VAL A 677 13.68 4.35 -8.25
CA VAL A 677 14.12 5.47 -7.41
C VAL A 677 14.76 6.52 -8.31
N LYS A 678 14.01 7.58 -8.64
CA LYS A 678 14.60 8.76 -9.31
C LYS A 678 15.46 9.55 -8.33
N GLY A 679 16.63 10.00 -8.81
CA GLY A 679 17.51 10.92 -8.11
C GLY A 679 18.89 10.34 -7.87
N ALA A 680 19.92 11.00 -8.40
CA ALA A 680 21.31 10.74 -8.08
C ALA A 680 21.64 11.37 -6.71
N MET A 681 21.09 10.82 -5.62
CA MET A 681 21.99 10.65 -4.48
C MET A 681 22.85 9.45 -4.84
N PRO A 682 24.19 9.53 -4.70
CA PRO A 682 25.14 8.55 -5.19
C PRO A 682 24.93 7.22 -4.46
N GLN A 683 23.89 6.52 -4.87
CA GLN A 683 23.61 5.17 -4.48
C GLN A 683 24.17 4.40 -5.65
N VAL A 684 25.23 3.64 -5.39
CA VAL A 684 25.35 2.35 -6.05
C VAL A 684 24.01 1.67 -5.83
N ALA A 685 23.08 1.86 -6.76
CA ALA A 685 21.93 1.02 -6.82
C ALA A 685 22.52 -0.37 -7.07
N PRO A 686 22.29 -1.39 -6.24
CA PRO A 686 22.31 -2.72 -6.80
C PRO A 686 21.38 -2.66 -8.02
N GLU A 687 21.95 -2.91 -9.20
CA GLU A 687 21.24 -2.74 -10.48
C GLU A 687 20.02 -3.67 -10.54
N HIS A 688 19.99 -4.72 -9.71
CA HIS A 688 18.96 -5.75 -9.72
C HIS A 688 18.65 -6.27 -8.32
N TYR A 689 17.37 -6.26 -7.95
CA TYR A 689 16.84 -7.03 -6.81
C TYR A 689 16.35 -8.40 -7.31
N ALA A 690 16.90 -9.47 -6.74
CA ALA A 690 16.45 -10.83 -6.98
C ALA A 690 15.94 -11.43 -5.66
N PRO A 691 14.71 -11.96 -5.60
CA PRO A 691 14.17 -12.50 -4.36
C PRO A 691 15.02 -13.63 -3.78
N SER A 692 15.17 -13.66 -2.47
CA SER A 692 15.89 -14.73 -1.79
C SER A 692 15.13 -16.06 -1.84
N ILE A 693 15.83 -17.15 -1.54
CA ILE A 693 15.20 -18.47 -1.39
C ILE A 693 14.16 -18.50 -0.26
N PHE A 694 14.34 -17.71 0.79
CA PHE A 694 13.40 -17.63 1.91
C PHE A 694 12.14 -16.84 1.52
N GLU A 695 12.27 -15.81 0.69
CA GLU A 695 11.11 -15.09 0.14
C GLU A 695 10.21 -16.02 -0.69
N TRP A 696 10.83 -16.84 -1.54
CA TRP A 696 10.13 -17.89 -2.28
C TRP A 696 9.54 -18.97 -1.37
N GLY A 697 10.28 -19.41 -0.36
CA GLY A 697 9.83 -20.45 0.56
C GLY A 697 8.57 -20.08 1.32
N ILE A 698 8.51 -18.88 1.89
CA ILE A 698 7.29 -18.38 2.55
C ILE A 698 6.13 -18.30 1.54
N SER A 699 6.37 -17.74 0.36
CA SER A 699 5.33 -17.54 -0.66
C SER A 699 4.73 -18.86 -1.15
N VAL A 700 5.59 -19.81 -1.57
CA VAL A 700 5.17 -21.12 -2.08
C VAL A 700 4.56 -21.97 -0.95
N GLY A 701 5.15 -21.94 0.25
CA GLY A 701 4.64 -22.70 1.39
C GLY A 701 3.26 -22.24 1.84
N LEU A 702 2.96 -20.95 1.73
CA LEU A 702 1.65 -20.42 2.06
C LEU A 702 0.61 -20.66 0.95
N ILE A 703 0.99 -20.66 -0.34
CA ILE A 703 0.14 -21.14 -1.43
C ILE A 703 -0.23 -22.61 -1.19
N ALA A 704 0.77 -23.44 -0.85
CA ALA A 704 0.55 -24.84 -0.51
C ALA A 704 -0.38 -25.01 0.71
N THR A 705 -0.18 -24.18 1.75
CA THR A 705 -1.03 -24.12 2.94
C THR A 705 -2.48 -23.79 2.56
N THR A 706 -2.69 -22.80 1.69
CA THR A 706 -4.02 -22.39 1.24
C THR A 706 -4.74 -23.52 0.50
N ILE A 707 -4.06 -24.19 -0.43
CA ILE A 707 -4.61 -25.32 -1.18
C ILE A 707 -4.93 -26.48 -0.22
N PHE A 708 -4.02 -26.80 0.70
CA PHE A 708 -4.20 -27.87 1.68
C PHE A 708 -5.37 -27.59 2.63
N LEU A 709 -5.44 -26.38 3.21
CA LEU A 709 -6.51 -25.96 4.12
C LEU A 709 -7.86 -25.87 3.41
N PHE A 710 -7.90 -25.45 2.14
CA PHE A 710 -9.13 -25.49 1.35
C PHE A 710 -9.60 -26.94 1.16
N GLY A 711 -8.69 -27.84 0.78
CA GLY A 711 -8.98 -29.27 0.65
C GLY A 711 -9.42 -29.92 1.96
N LEU A 712 -8.85 -29.51 3.10
CA LEU A 712 -9.28 -29.94 4.43
C LEU A 712 -10.68 -29.39 4.77
N GLY A 713 -10.91 -28.10 4.53
CA GLY A 713 -12.19 -27.44 4.81
C GLY A 713 -13.36 -28.07 4.05
N VAL A 714 -13.17 -28.38 2.77
CA VAL A 714 -14.18 -29.04 1.93
C VAL A 714 -14.51 -30.48 2.38
N ARG A 715 -13.58 -31.17 3.06
CA ARG A 715 -13.79 -32.51 3.62
C ARG A 715 -14.45 -32.47 4.99
N LEU A 716 -14.11 -31.49 5.82
CA LEU A 716 -14.66 -31.36 7.17
C LEU A 716 -16.07 -30.75 7.16
N MET A 717 -16.33 -29.84 6.23
CA MET A 717 -17.51 -28.98 6.21
C MET A 717 -18.27 -29.05 4.87
N PRO A 718 -19.60 -28.80 4.87
CA PRO A 718 -20.42 -28.82 3.66
C PRO A 718 -20.22 -27.53 2.83
N VAL A 719 -19.08 -27.46 2.14
CA VAL A 719 -18.68 -26.29 1.32
C VAL A 719 -19.09 -26.45 -0.13
N LEU A 720 -18.97 -27.65 -0.70
CA LEU A 720 -19.31 -27.91 -2.10
C LEU A 720 -20.76 -28.40 -2.24
N PRO A 721 -21.45 -28.08 -3.36
CA PRO A 721 -22.76 -28.64 -3.65
C PRO A 721 -22.69 -30.18 -3.78
N ALA A 722 -23.77 -30.90 -3.52
CA ALA A 722 -23.84 -32.36 -3.69
C ALA A 722 -23.76 -32.72 -5.18
N LYS A 723 -23.18 -33.89 -5.52
CA LYS A 723 -23.01 -34.33 -6.92
C LYS A 723 -24.35 -34.40 -7.67
N GLU A 724 -25.39 -34.86 -6.99
CA GLU A 724 -26.77 -34.98 -7.49
C GLU A 724 -27.38 -33.61 -7.87
N THR A 725 -26.97 -32.54 -7.20
CA THR A 725 -27.45 -31.17 -7.47
C THR A 725 -26.87 -30.59 -8.76
N ILE A 726 -25.73 -31.10 -9.23
CA ILE A 726 -25.07 -30.62 -10.47
C ILE A 726 -25.55 -31.40 -11.70
N GLN A 727 -26.04 -32.64 -11.53
CA GLN A 727 -26.52 -33.50 -12.62
C GLN A 727 -27.98 -33.27 -13.02
N GLY A 728 -28.75 -32.52 -12.21
CA GLY A 728 -30.17 -32.22 -12.46
C GLY A 728 -30.46 -30.92 -13.22
N ASP A 729 -29.41 -30.14 -13.53
CA ASP A 729 -29.43 -28.93 -14.38
C ASP A 729 -28.80 -29.22 -15.75
#